data_AF-A0A2T1KFJ8-F1
#
_entry.id   AF-A0A2T1KFJ8-F1
#
_cell.length_a   1.000
_cell.length_b   1.000
_cell.length_c   1.000
_cell.angle_alpha   90.00
_cell.angle_beta   90.00
_cell.angle_gamma   90.00
#
_symmetry.space_group_name_H-M   'P 1'
#
loop_
_entity.id
_entity.type
_entity.pdbx_description
1 polymer ?
#
loop_
_entity_poly.entity_id
_entity_poly.type
_entity_poly.pdbx_seq_one_letter_code
_entity_poly.pdbx_strand_id
1 'polypeptide(L)'
;MNPAKLLALLLLLLTLPITTHAASPSYVPEMEYLRLSPDTQLTPQQALSSNQWQLLPETTPNFGYIRDHIWLRFPVSHPELITLLEISYPQLDQIDFYLMQNNDVIRHESTGDKKVFSERPVKHPHFLFPFQLQPEQDYQILLRVETEGAMQVPLRLWNNRSYFEKASIESQLHAGYYGILITVICFNLFVFLALREPVYLLYVLSTFGYLILVGSLNGITYQLLWPDLPAFQTRAMLLTVPFAMVFTLMFSRSFLRLNRSSPMVDRLVLVTIALNLLVAAITFVVDYSTGSRLTVALAIPSCLLLTVIGPLQWAKGNPQAVYYTLAWGALTLGSAITGANKYGLIPNNFITAYGMQIGSALEAILLSLALAVRIYRERQDKVLAREAELRALEARRSAELRLMDQALHNPLTGLPNRSSYEMRLSELVQANACKRFGIVVIHLNNLNSVTKTLGHRNSDRILELASKHFNAVIRDVPGAIAIEQSEIRNFYLASLEPQTFAFLVNASQAEAAHRAVLRSIEEVRYPMDFLGMQVPLAPQLGVAFYPDHGADASTLIRRAVIAEGSERARDRGIAYYKPARDSYSADRLTMVSELRHAIDNNGLALYLQPKLSLKSGTIDGFEALMRWPGREQPVRADELIALAEQSGLIKPLTRWVLQEALEMRGRLRDLGFETGIAVNISPNNLREPDFAVFVQRLMQSYHSHTGGITFEVTETSMMQDPLNSLKALNSLHAAGIPISIDDFGSGYSSLSYIKQLPASEIKIDRSLISDLSDREQDRVIVRTTIDMCHSLGYTVVAEGVEDEATLKLLEEMGCDLIQGYLLTRPLPFDEMINWLSDQPSRSRISAS
;
A
#
# COMPACT_ATOMS: atom_id res chain seq x y z
N MET A 1 -9.56 -31.83 19.23
CA MET A 1 -10.40 -32.72 20.06
C MET A 1 -11.02 -31.87 21.17
N ASN A 2 -12.35 -31.89 21.35
CA ASN A 2 -13.02 -31.07 22.37
C ASN A 2 -12.52 -31.48 23.78
N PRO A 3 -12.00 -30.57 24.61
CA PRO A 3 -11.48 -30.90 25.95
C PRO A 3 -12.50 -31.66 26.82
N ALA A 4 -13.81 -31.42 26.62
CA ALA A 4 -14.87 -32.16 27.31
C ALA A 4 -14.90 -33.66 26.97
N LYS A 5 -14.59 -34.04 25.72
CA LYS A 5 -14.55 -35.45 25.29
C LYS A 5 -13.32 -36.18 25.83
N LEU A 6 -12.18 -35.49 25.96
CA LEU A 6 -10.97 -36.04 26.56
C LEU A 6 -11.17 -36.27 28.07
N LEU A 7 -11.79 -35.30 28.77
CA LEU A 7 -12.13 -35.41 30.18
C LEU A 7 -13.09 -36.58 30.43
N ALA A 8 -14.12 -36.74 29.59
CA ALA A 8 -15.05 -37.86 29.66
C ALA A 8 -14.36 -39.21 29.45
N LEU A 9 -13.39 -39.31 28.52
CA LEU A 9 -12.63 -40.54 28.27
C LEU A 9 -11.71 -40.91 29.45
N LEU A 10 -11.01 -39.92 30.03
CA LEU A 10 -10.17 -40.10 31.23
C LEU A 10 -11.01 -40.49 32.47
N LEU A 11 -12.18 -39.88 32.65
CA LEU A 11 -13.14 -40.26 33.68
C LEU A 11 -13.70 -41.68 33.47
N LEU A 12 -13.91 -42.11 32.23
CA LEU A 12 -14.37 -43.47 31.91
C LEU A 12 -13.31 -44.52 32.27
N LEU A 13 -12.02 -44.25 32.02
CA LEU A 13 -10.91 -45.12 32.41
C LEU A 13 -10.78 -45.28 33.94
N LEU A 14 -11.16 -44.25 34.70
CA LEU A 14 -11.24 -44.29 36.18
C LEU A 14 -12.42 -45.12 36.72
N THR A 15 -13.37 -45.54 35.87
CA THR A 15 -14.55 -46.35 36.28
C THR A 15 -14.38 -47.86 36.06
N LEU A 16 -13.20 -48.32 35.62
CA LEU A 16 -12.93 -49.75 35.52
C LEU A 16 -13.01 -50.40 36.92
N PRO A 17 -13.87 -51.41 37.12
CA PRO A 17 -14.06 -52.02 38.42
C PRO A 17 -12.80 -52.80 38.81
N ILE A 18 -12.08 -52.30 39.81
CA ILE A 18 -11.07 -53.11 40.50
C ILE A 18 -11.84 -53.95 41.51
N THR A 19 -12.01 -55.23 41.19
CA THR A 19 -12.65 -56.23 42.05
C THR A 19 -11.83 -56.39 43.32
N THR A 20 -12.33 -55.84 44.43
CA THR A 20 -11.76 -56.11 45.76
C THR A 20 -12.27 -57.47 46.21
N HIS A 21 -11.41 -58.48 46.13
CA HIS A 21 -11.68 -59.77 46.78
C HIS A 21 -11.77 -59.54 48.29
N ALA A 22 -12.75 -60.18 48.93
CA ALA A 22 -12.98 -60.10 50.37
C ALA A 22 -11.71 -60.54 51.13
N ALA A 23 -11.04 -59.59 51.80
CA ALA A 23 -9.91 -59.90 52.66
C ALA A 23 -10.42 -60.49 53.98
N SER A 24 -9.88 -61.67 54.32
CA SER A 24 -9.99 -62.37 55.62
C SER A 24 -9.38 -61.54 56.78
N PRO A 25 -9.37 -62.02 58.04
CA PRO A 25 -9.48 -61.18 59.25
C PRO A 25 -8.34 -60.17 59.37
N SER A 26 -8.70 -58.90 59.31
CA SER A 26 -7.90 -57.81 59.83
C SER A 26 -8.78 -56.92 60.68
N TYR A 27 -8.27 -56.42 61.79
CA TYR A 27 -9.03 -55.57 62.67
C TYR A 27 -8.15 -54.52 63.33
N VAL A 28 -8.77 -53.45 63.77
CA VAL A 28 -8.15 -52.45 64.64
C VAL A 28 -8.52 -52.85 66.07
N PRO A 29 -7.55 -53.14 66.95
CA PRO A 29 -7.85 -53.52 68.32
C PRO A 29 -8.46 -52.35 69.10
N GLU A 30 -9.22 -52.64 70.16
CA GLU A 30 -9.48 -51.65 71.20
C GLU A 30 -8.19 -51.41 71.97
N MET A 31 -7.79 -50.14 72.08
CA MET A 31 -6.47 -49.76 72.59
C MET A 31 -6.61 -48.82 73.77
N GLU A 32 -5.68 -48.95 74.70
CA GLU A 32 -5.44 -47.95 75.72
C GLU A 32 -4.13 -47.23 75.43
N TYR A 33 -4.07 -45.95 75.79
CA TYR A 33 -2.87 -45.14 75.65
C TYR A 33 -2.42 -44.55 76.98
N LEU A 34 -1.11 -44.38 77.13
CA LEU A 34 -0.47 -43.69 78.24
C LEU A 34 0.45 -42.63 77.65
N ARG A 35 0.23 -41.38 78.06
CA ARG A 35 0.98 -40.21 77.60
C ARG A 35 1.95 -39.76 78.68
N LEU A 36 3.23 -39.69 78.36
CA LEU A 36 4.30 -39.35 79.30
C LEU A 36 5.12 -38.19 78.79
N SER A 37 5.58 -37.30 79.68
CA SER A 37 6.47 -36.22 79.29
C SER A 37 7.79 -36.76 78.72
N PRO A 38 8.49 -36.00 77.86
CA PRO A 38 9.73 -36.45 77.21
C PRO A 38 10.83 -36.89 78.20
N ASP A 39 10.85 -36.26 79.38
CA ASP A 39 11.84 -36.51 80.44
C ASP A 39 11.55 -37.79 81.25
N THR A 40 10.36 -38.37 81.09
CA THR A 40 9.93 -39.56 81.84
C THR A 40 10.23 -40.83 81.05
N GLN A 41 11.23 -41.60 81.51
CA GLN A 41 11.51 -42.93 80.96
C GLN A 41 10.97 -44.02 81.89
N LEU A 42 10.07 -44.86 81.35
CA LEU A 42 9.58 -46.06 82.03
C LEU A 42 10.09 -47.30 81.31
N THR A 43 10.40 -48.35 82.07
CA THR A 43 10.55 -49.70 81.53
C THR A 43 9.18 -50.28 81.12
N PRO A 44 9.12 -51.27 80.22
CA PRO A 44 7.85 -51.91 79.82
C PRO A 44 7.01 -52.39 81.01
N GLN A 45 7.64 -53.01 82.03
CA GLN A 45 6.93 -53.45 83.24
C GLN A 45 6.40 -52.28 84.06
N GLN A 46 7.17 -51.19 84.19
CA GLN A 46 6.72 -49.99 84.90
C GLN A 46 5.55 -49.30 84.17
N ALA A 47 5.59 -49.21 82.84
CA ALA A 47 4.51 -48.65 82.04
C ALA A 47 3.21 -49.46 82.21
N LEU A 48 3.28 -50.79 82.22
CA LEU A 48 2.12 -51.67 82.43
C LEU A 48 1.48 -51.51 83.82
N SER A 49 2.30 -51.29 84.84
CA SER A 49 1.86 -51.06 86.23
C SER A 49 1.29 -49.66 86.49
N SER A 50 1.31 -48.76 85.49
CA SER A 50 0.75 -47.41 85.62
C SER A 50 -0.77 -47.45 85.77
N ASN A 51 -1.32 -46.57 86.62
CA ASN A 51 -2.77 -46.39 86.76
C ASN A 51 -3.34 -45.30 85.83
N GLN A 52 -2.52 -44.75 84.92
CA GLN A 52 -2.87 -43.60 84.08
C GLN A 52 -3.27 -43.96 82.64
N TRP A 53 -3.52 -45.24 82.36
CA TRP A 53 -4.00 -45.68 81.05
C TRP A 53 -5.40 -45.14 80.75
N GLN A 54 -5.60 -44.67 79.52
CA GLN A 54 -6.88 -44.15 79.05
C GLN A 54 -7.34 -44.93 77.81
N LEU A 55 -8.63 -45.23 77.73
CA LEU A 55 -9.22 -45.87 76.54
C LEU A 55 -9.18 -44.89 75.36
N LEU A 56 -8.76 -45.36 74.19
CA LEU A 56 -8.77 -44.57 72.96
C LEU A 56 -10.11 -44.76 72.22
N PRO A 57 -10.94 -43.70 72.10
CA PRO A 57 -12.26 -43.82 71.45
C PRO A 57 -12.20 -43.82 69.92
N GLU A 58 -11.10 -43.37 69.33
CA GLU A 58 -10.93 -43.29 67.88
C GLU A 58 -10.32 -44.58 67.30
N THR A 59 -10.73 -44.94 66.09
CA THR A 59 -10.21 -46.12 65.35
C THR A 59 -8.80 -45.93 64.79
N THR A 60 -8.20 -44.75 64.97
CA THR A 60 -6.84 -44.44 64.51
C THR A 60 -6.21 -43.46 65.49
N PRO A 61 -5.19 -43.86 66.26
CA PRO A 61 -4.51 -42.96 67.19
C PRO A 61 -3.90 -41.74 66.50
N ASN A 62 -4.41 -40.54 66.82
CA ASN A 62 -3.91 -39.26 66.30
C ASN A 62 -3.84 -38.24 67.44
N PHE A 63 -2.63 -37.82 67.79
CA PHE A 63 -2.39 -36.87 68.88
C PHE A 63 -1.88 -35.51 68.38
N GLY A 64 -1.83 -35.29 67.06
CA GLY A 64 -1.33 -34.06 66.47
C GLY A 64 0.17 -33.84 66.73
N TYR A 65 0.58 -32.58 66.90
CA TYR A 65 1.99 -32.23 67.17
C TYR A 65 2.23 -32.16 68.68
N ILE A 66 2.64 -33.28 69.28
CA ILE A 66 3.05 -33.38 70.68
C ILE A 66 4.50 -33.84 70.76
N ARG A 67 5.20 -33.51 71.85
CA ARG A 67 6.56 -34.00 72.13
C ARG A 67 6.59 -35.20 73.09
N ASP A 68 5.44 -35.55 73.64
CA ASP A 68 5.30 -36.57 74.68
C ASP A 68 5.47 -37.98 74.10
N HIS A 69 5.99 -38.89 74.92
CA HIS A 69 6.08 -40.31 74.60
C HIS A 69 4.68 -40.93 74.70
N ILE A 70 4.25 -41.60 73.62
CA ILE A 70 2.98 -42.32 73.62
C ILE A 70 3.25 -43.81 73.75
N TRP A 71 2.71 -44.38 74.82
CA TRP A 71 2.61 -45.82 74.97
C TRP A 71 1.20 -46.28 74.57
N LEU A 72 1.11 -47.33 73.77
CA LEU A 72 -0.14 -47.97 73.37
C LEU A 72 -0.11 -49.42 73.84
N ARG A 73 -1.20 -49.90 74.44
CA ARG A 73 -1.34 -51.32 74.78
C ARG A 73 -2.68 -51.86 74.32
N PHE A 74 -2.67 -53.10 73.86
CA PHE A 74 -3.87 -53.82 73.44
C PHE A 74 -3.65 -55.34 73.45
N PRO A 75 -4.68 -56.13 73.78
CA PRO A 75 -4.61 -57.59 73.68
C PRO A 75 -4.65 -58.04 72.22
N VAL A 76 -4.06 -59.20 71.93
CA VAL A 76 -4.19 -59.84 70.61
C VAL A 76 -5.29 -60.89 70.65
N SER A 77 -6.40 -60.60 69.96
CA SER A 77 -7.54 -61.50 69.80
C SER A 77 -7.33 -62.41 68.59
N HIS A 78 -7.74 -63.68 68.69
CA HIS A 78 -7.60 -64.69 67.63
C HIS A 78 -6.13 -65.00 67.22
N PRO A 79 -5.30 -65.51 68.16
CA PRO A 79 -3.86 -65.70 67.97
C PRO A 79 -3.49 -66.66 66.81
N GLU A 80 -4.41 -67.51 66.37
CA GLU A 80 -4.18 -68.49 65.30
C GLU A 80 -4.19 -67.89 63.88
N LEU A 81 -4.83 -66.72 63.69
CA LEU A 81 -5.04 -66.12 62.36
C LEU A 81 -4.28 -64.80 62.15
N ILE A 82 -3.95 -64.09 63.24
CA ILE A 82 -3.26 -62.81 63.22
C ILE A 82 -1.78 -63.00 63.51
N THR A 83 -0.94 -62.56 62.59
CA THR A 83 0.52 -62.82 62.62
C THR A 83 1.37 -61.59 62.30
N LEU A 84 0.72 -60.44 62.08
CA LEU A 84 1.39 -59.23 61.64
C LEU A 84 0.73 -57.99 62.24
N LEU A 85 1.52 -57.12 62.84
CA LEU A 85 1.13 -55.75 63.16
C LEU A 85 1.67 -54.81 62.09
N GLU A 86 0.79 -54.00 61.50
CA GLU A 86 1.13 -52.90 60.62
C GLU A 86 0.99 -51.57 61.36
N ILE A 87 1.94 -50.66 61.17
CA ILE A 87 1.79 -49.23 61.42
C ILE A 87 2.00 -48.48 60.10
N SER A 88 0.92 -47.95 59.53
CA SER A 88 0.87 -47.34 58.18
C SER A 88 1.26 -45.86 58.16
N TYR A 89 2.33 -45.49 58.89
CA TYR A 89 2.84 -44.12 58.92
C TYR A 89 4.38 -44.13 58.91
N PRO A 90 5.04 -43.97 57.74
CA PRO A 90 6.48 -44.14 57.60
C PRO A 90 7.34 -43.08 58.31
N GLN A 91 6.75 -41.98 58.80
CA GLN A 91 7.42 -40.81 59.35
C GLN A 91 7.59 -40.82 60.89
N LEU A 92 7.43 -41.98 61.53
CA LEU A 92 7.66 -42.09 62.97
C LEU A 92 9.16 -42.20 63.27
N ASP A 93 9.66 -41.31 64.11
CA ASP A 93 11.08 -41.21 64.45
C ASP A 93 11.59 -42.47 65.16
N GLN A 94 10.83 -42.97 66.14
CA GLN A 94 11.14 -44.18 66.89
C GLN A 94 9.87 -44.92 67.30
N ILE A 95 9.91 -46.25 67.15
CA ILE A 95 8.89 -47.21 67.53
C ILE A 95 9.59 -48.37 68.24
N ASP A 96 9.25 -48.60 69.50
CA ASP A 96 9.62 -49.79 70.23
C ASP A 96 8.40 -50.71 70.35
N PHE A 97 8.50 -51.88 69.72
CA PHE A 97 7.52 -52.95 69.75
C PHE A 97 7.89 -53.96 70.82
N TYR A 98 7.00 -54.20 71.77
CA TYR A 98 7.12 -55.24 72.78
C TYR A 98 5.97 -56.23 72.64
N LEU A 99 6.29 -57.50 72.44
CA LEU A 99 5.34 -58.59 72.57
C LEU A 99 5.44 -59.15 73.99
N MET A 100 4.33 -59.10 74.71
CA MET A 100 4.24 -59.52 76.11
C MET A 100 3.47 -60.84 76.20
N GLN A 101 3.94 -61.73 77.07
CA GLN A 101 3.27 -62.96 77.47
C GLN A 101 3.24 -63.01 79.00
N ASN A 102 2.07 -63.13 79.62
CA ASN A 102 1.92 -63.14 81.09
C ASN A 102 2.66 -61.98 81.80
N ASN A 103 2.66 -60.78 81.22
CA ASN A 103 3.39 -59.57 81.65
C ASN A 103 4.93 -59.59 81.52
N ASP A 104 5.53 -60.64 80.93
CA ASP A 104 6.95 -60.69 80.58
C ASP A 104 7.20 -60.35 79.11
N VAL A 105 8.29 -59.64 78.83
CA VAL A 105 8.69 -59.27 77.46
C VAL A 105 9.31 -60.49 76.78
N ILE A 106 8.66 -61.04 75.75
CA ILE A 106 9.17 -62.18 74.98
C ILE A 106 9.88 -61.77 73.68
N ARG A 107 9.56 -60.58 73.15
CA ARG A 107 10.23 -60.00 71.99
C ARG A 107 10.21 -58.49 72.07
N HIS A 108 11.35 -57.87 71.74
CA HIS A 108 11.51 -56.43 71.61
C HIS A 108 12.15 -56.10 70.27
N GLU A 109 11.55 -55.18 69.54
CA GLU A 109 12.11 -54.63 68.30
C GLU A 109 12.01 -53.11 68.32
N SER A 110 13.06 -52.44 67.82
CA SER A 110 13.13 -50.98 67.83
C SER A 110 13.47 -50.49 66.44
N THR A 111 12.57 -49.71 65.83
CA THR A 111 12.68 -49.21 64.46
C THR A 111 12.25 -47.75 64.38
N GLY A 112 12.45 -47.08 63.24
CA GLY A 112 12.02 -45.70 63.03
C GLY A 112 12.52 -45.13 61.71
N ASP A 113 12.24 -43.86 61.43
CA ASP A 113 12.78 -43.15 60.27
C ASP A 113 14.15 -42.49 60.55
N LYS A 114 14.52 -42.31 61.82
CA LYS A 114 15.86 -41.89 62.27
C LYS A 114 16.89 -43.03 62.24
N LYS A 115 16.46 -44.27 61.99
CA LYS A 115 17.31 -45.46 61.84
C LYS A 115 17.49 -45.84 60.38
N VAL A 116 18.58 -46.54 60.07
CA VAL A 116 18.86 -47.05 58.72
C VAL A 116 17.71 -47.96 58.27
N PHE A 117 17.26 -47.81 57.02
CA PHE A 117 16.07 -48.52 56.53
C PHE A 117 16.21 -50.05 56.60
N SER A 118 17.44 -50.58 56.45
CA SER A 118 17.70 -52.03 56.53
C SER A 118 17.52 -52.62 57.92
N GLU A 119 17.47 -51.81 58.98
CA GLU A 119 17.23 -52.25 60.36
C GLU A 119 15.75 -52.56 60.64
N ARG A 120 14.85 -52.24 59.69
CA ARG A 120 13.44 -52.57 59.81
C ARG A 120 13.24 -54.10 59.82
N PRO A 121 12.38 -54.66 60.70
CA PRO A 121 12.12 -56.09 60.77
C PRO A 121 11.67 -56.69 59.43
N VAL A 122 10.85 -55.93 58.70
CA VAL A 122 10.50 -56.19 57.30
C VAL A 122 10.83 -54.95 56.49
N LYS A 123 11.55 -55.12 55.38
CA LYS A 123 11.96 -54.04 54.47
C LYS A 123 10.75 -53.52 53.67
N HIS A 124 9.91 -52.74 54.33
CA HIS A 124 8.69 -52.17 53.78
C HIS A 124 8.55 -50.69 54.20
N PRO A 125 7.91 -49.83 53.39
CA PRO A 125 7.69 -48.43 53.75
C PRO A 125 6.87 -48.27 55.04
N HIS A 126 5.84 -49.08 55.24
CA HIS A 126 5.14 -49.16 56.53
C HIS A 126 5.95 -49.97 57.53
N PHE A 127 5.80 -49.70 58.82
CA PHE A 127 6.45 -50.50 59.86
C PHE A 127 5.65 -51.78 60.08
N LEU A 128 6.30 -52.93 59.87
CA LEU A 128 5.68 -54.25 59.98
C LEU A 128 6.42 -55.08 61.02
N PHE A 129 5.66 -55.61 61.98
CA PHE A 129 6.18 -56.46 63.05
C PHE A 129 5.52 -57.85 62.94
N PRO A 130 6.18 -58.82 62.28
CA PRO A 130 5.67 -60.17 62.18
C PRO A 130 5.86 -60.88 63.51
N PHE A 131 4.85 -61.60 64.01
CA PHE A 131 4.92 -62.36 65.26
C PHE A 131 4.19 -63.70 65.13
N GLN A 132 4.49 -64.63 66.04
CA GLN A 132 3.88 -65.96 66.10
C GLN A 132 3.37 -66.18 67.52
N LEU A 133 2.11 -66.59 67.64
CA LEU A 133 1.43 -66.80 68.93
C LEU A 133 1.08 -68.28 69.09
N GLN A 134 1.21 -68.81 70.30
CA GLN A 134 0.76 -70.15 70.64
C GLN A 134 -0.73 -70.12 71.06
N PRO A 135 -1.54 -71.15 70.75
CA PRO A 135 -2.91 -71.25 71.24
C PRO A 135 -2.97 -71.25 72.77
N GLU A 136 -4.07 -70.75 73.35
CA GLU A 136 -4.39 -70.80 74.80
C GLU A 136 -3.48 -69.99 75.75
N GLN A 137 -2.71 -69.03 75.23
CA GLN A 137 -1.91 -68.08 76.04
C GLN A 137 -2.38 -66.64 75.84
N ASP A 138 -2.32 -65.84 76.91
CA ASP A 138 -2.66 -64.42 76.86
C ASP A 138 -1.47 -63.58 76.37
N TYR A 139 -1.63 -62.97 75.20
CA TYR A 139 -0.65 -62.09 74.59
C TYR A 139 -1.13 -60.64 74.57
N GLN A 140 -0.23 -59.73 74.93
CA GLN A 140 -0.46 -58.28 74.87
C GLN A 140 0.64 -57.62 74.06
N ILE A 141 0.28 -56.69 73.18
CA ILE A 141 1.25 -55.85 72.48
C ILE A 141 1.34 -54.53 73.23
N LEU A 142 2.57 -54.10 73.47
CA LEU A 142 2.90 -52.80 74.03
C LEU A 142 3.79 -52.07 73.02
N LEU A 143 3.38 -50.88 72.59
CA LEU A 143 4.13 -50.01 71.68
C LEU A 143 4.56 -48.76 72.42
N ARG A 144 5.79 -48.32 72.22
CA ARG A 144 6.23 -46.97 72.56
C ARG A 144 6.56 -46.23 71.27
N VAL A 145 5.96 -45.06 71.08
CA VAL A 145 6.15 -44.24 69.88
C VAL A 145 6.61 -42.85 70.28
N GLU A 146 7.65 -42.38 69.59
CA GLU A 146 8.23 -41.06 69.70
C GLU A 146 8.40 -40.45 68.30
N THR A 147 8.00 -39.19 68.13
CA THR A 147 8.28 -38.43 66.91
C THR A 147 8.30 -36.93 67.17
N GLU A 148 9.18 -36.21 66.48
CA GLU A 148 9.17 -34.74 66.44
C GLU A 148 8.12 -34.18 65.46
N GLY A 149 7.57 -35.05 64.59
CA GLY A 149 6.54 -34.72 63.60
C GLY A 149 5.12 -34.81 64.16
N ALA A 150 4.16 -35.09 63.27
CA ALA A 150 2.79 -35.36 63.68
C ALA A 150 2.70 -36.78 64.27
N MET A 151 2.25 -36.89 65.52
CA MET A 151 2.05 -38.15 66.22
C MET A 151 0.78 -38.83 65.72
N GLN A 152 0.93 -39.65 64.68
CA GLN A 152 -0.12 -40.49 64.10
C GLN A 152 0.34 -41.95 64.08
N VAL A 153 -0.44 -42.84 64.68
CA VAL A 153 -0.11 -44.27 64.78
C VAL A 153 -1.25 -45.12 64.20
N PRO A 154 -1.57 -44.97 62.90
CA PRO A 154 -2.56 -45.82 62.25
C PRO A 154 -2.06 -47.26 62.24
N LEU A 155 -2.62 -48.08 63.13
CA LEU A 155 -2.20 -49.46 63.30
C LEU A 155 -3.33 -50.44 62.99
N ARG A 156 -2.94 -51.62 62.51
CA ARG A 156 -3.88 -52.68 62.18
C ARG A 156 -3.22 -54.04 62.31
N LEU A 157 -3.99 -54.99 62.81
CA LEU A 157 -3.58 -56.38 62.94
C LEU A 157 -4.05 -57.17 61.73
N TRP A 158 -3.16 -57.97 61.15
CA TRP A 158 -3.37 -58.68 59.90
C TRP A 158 -2.96 -60.15 59.97
N ASN A 159 -3.62 -60.95 59.13
CA ASN A 159 -3.00 -62.16 58.61
C ASN A 159 -1.91 -61.80 57.58
N ASN A 160 -0.74 -62.44 57.67
CA ASN A 160 0.42 -62.15 56.81
C ASN A 160 0.08 -62.23 55.31
N ARG A 161 -0.69 -63.24 54.87
CA ARG A 161 -1.05 -63.42 53.46
C ARG A 161 -1.96 -62.30 52.96
N SER A 162 -3.02 -61.99 53.72
CA SER A 162 -3.98 -60.94 53.35
C SER A 162 -3.34 -59.55 53.29
N TYR A 163 -2.36 -59.28 54.17
CA TYR A 163 -1.60 -58.05 54.12
C TYR A 163 -0.81 -57.92 52.81
N PHE A 164 -0.01 -58.92 52.45
CA PHE A 164 0.82 -58.86 51.24
C PHE A 164 -0.01 -58.83 49.95
N GLU A 165 -1.18 -59.47 49.92
CA GLU A 165 -2.14 -59.35 48.82
C GLU A 165 -2.63 -57.89 48.66
N LYS A 166 -3.04 -57.23 49.75
CA LYS A 166 -3.44 -55.81 49.75
C LYS A 166 -2.27 -54.88 49.40
N ALA A 167 -1.08 -55.11 49.97
CA ALA A 167 0.11 -54.30 49.74
C ALA A 167 0.60 -54.40 48.28
N SER A 168 0.44 -55.57 47.65
CA SER A 168 0.73 -55.76 46.23
C SER A 168 -0.17 -54.91 45.33
N ILE A 169 -1.48 -54.89 45.60
CA ILE A 169 -2.44 -54.04 44.86
C ILE A 169 -2.10 -52.56 45.03
N GLU A 170 -1.83 -52.12 46.25
CA GLU A 170 -1.42 -50.73 46.54
C GLU A 170 -0.11 -50.36 45.83
N SER A 171 0.87 -51.26 45.82
CA SER A 171 2.14 -51.06 45.12
C SER A 171 1.95 -50.94 43.60
N GLN A 172 1.06 -51.74 43.00
CA GLN A 172 0.72 -51.64 41.57
C GLN A 172 0.06 -50.29 41.23
N LEU A 173 -0.85 -49.81 42.08
CA LEU A 173 -1.49 -48.49 41.92
C LEU A 173 -0.46 -47.36 42.00
N HIS A 174 0.42 -47.40 43.01
CA HIS A 174 1.51 -46.43 43.16
C HIS A 174 2.50 -46.50 41.99
N ALA A 175 2.86 -47.69 41.51
CA ALA A 175 3.72 -47.85 40.35
C ALA A 175 3.11 -47.23 39.08
N GLY A 176 1.80 -47.42 38.86
CA GLY A 176 1.08 -46.77 37.77
C GLY A 176 1.11 -45.24 37.88
N TYR A 177 0.86 -44.70 39.08
CA TYR A 177 0.91 -43.27 39.36
C TYR A 177 2.31 -42.66 39.11
N TYR A 178 3.36 -43.26 39.68
CA TYR A 178 4.73 -42.79 39.48
C TYR A 178 5.16 -42.91 38.02
N GLY A 179 4.75 -43.97 37.32
CA GLY A 179 4.97 -44.14 35.90
C GLY A 179 4.39 -43.00 35.06
N ILE A 180 3.18 -42.52 35.38
CA ILE A 180 2.56 -41.36 34.71
C ILE A 180 3.41 -40.11 34.92
N LEU A 181 3.78 -39.79 36.16
CA LEU A 181 4.57 -38.59 36.46
C LEU A 181 5.95 -38.62 35.80
N ILE A 182 6.66 -39.76 35.89
CA ILE A 182 7.97 -39.94 35.24
C ILE A 182 7.84 -39.79 33.72
N THR A 183 6.79 -40.33 33.12
CA THR A 183 6.54 -40.19 31.67
C THR A 183 6.31 -38.72 31.30
N VAL A 184 5.49 -37.99 32.06
CA VAL A 184 5.26 -36.55 31.85
C VAL A 184 6.55 -35.75 32.01
N ILE A 185 7.37 -36.06 33.00
CA ILE A 185 8.69 -35.45 33.23
C ILE A 185 9.60 -35.69 32.02
N CYS A 186 9.80 -36.94 31.61
CA CYS A 186 10.66 -37.30 30.49
C CYS A 186 10.18 -36.67 29.17
N PHE A 187 8.88 -36.68 28.90
CA PHE A 187 8.29 -36.05 27.72
C PHE A 187 8.55 -34.55 27.69
N ASN A 188 8.25 -33.83 28.77
CA ASN A 188 8.44 -32.39 28.83
C ASN A 188 9.92 -31.99 28.86
N LEU A 189 10.79 -32.83 29.41
CA LEU A 189 12.24 -32.64 29.33
C LEU A 189 12.76 -32.79 27.89
N PHE A 190 12.27 -33.78 27.15
CA PHE A 190 12.59 -33.92 25.73
C PHE A 190 12.13 -32.69 24.93
N VAL A 191 10.91 -32.21 25.17
CA VAL A 191 10.38 -30.99 24.54
C VAL A 191 11.23 -29.77 24.93
N PHE A 192 11.67 -29.66 26.18
CA PHE A 192 12.60 -28.62 26.61
C PHE A 192 13.93 -28.68 25.87
N LEU A 193 14.54 -29.86 25.72
CA LEU A 193 15.81 -30.01 24.99
C LEU A 193 15.67 -29.61 23.52
N ALA A 194 14.51 -29.89 22.91
CA ALA A 194 14.22 -29.54 21.53
C ALA A 194 13.91 -28.05 21.31
N LEU A 195 13.18 -27.42 22.22
CA LEU A 195 12.68 -26.04 22.05
C LEU A 195 13.46 -24.98 22.84
N ARG A 196 14.18 -25.39 23.88
CA ARG A 196 14.88 -24.53 24.86
C ARG A 196 14.03 -23.44 25.51
N GLU A 197 12.74 -23.70 25.65
CA GLU A 197 11.82 -22.79 26.34
C GLU A 197 11.76 -23.08 27.85
N PRO A 198 12.05 -22.10 28.72
CA PRO A 198 12.19 -22.33 30.16
C PRO A 198 10.91 -22.81 30.85
N VAL A 199 9.73 -22.54 30.26
CA VAL A 199 8.43 -22.98 30.80
C VAL A 199 8.39 -24.51 30.98
N TYR A 200 8.96 -25.26 30.04
CA TYR A 200 8.99 -26.73 30.09
C TYR A 200 9.90 -27.25 31.21
N LEU A 201 11.06 -26.62 31.38
CA LEU A 201 11.97 -26.98 32.47
C LEU A 201 11.34 -26.67 33.84
N LEU A 202 10.68 -25.53 33.98
CA LEU A 202 9.96 -25.18 35.21
C LEU A 202 8.83 -26.17 35.51
N TYR A 203 8.14 -26.64 34.46
CA TYR A 203 7.12 -27.67 34.61
C TYR A 203 7.71 -29.02 35.03
N VAL A 204 8.79 -29.45 34.39
CA VAL A 204 9.54 -30.66 34.76
C VAL A 204 9.97 -30.62 36.22
N LEU A 205 10.55 -29.51 36.68
CA LEU A 205 11.01 -29.35 38.06
C LEU A 205 9.83 -29.31 39.05
N SER A 206 8.71 -28.72 38.66
CA SER A 206 7.46 -28.77 39.44
C SER A 206 6.96 -30.21 39.60
N THR A 207 6.73 -30.93 38.50
CA THR A 207 6.25 -32.33 38.53
C THR A 207 7.24 -33.25 39.24
N PHE A 208 8.54 -33.03 39.08
CA PHE A 208 9.57 -33.74 39.83
C PHE A 208 9.47 -33.47 41.33
N GLY A 209 9.23 -32.22 41.74
CA GLY A 209 8.95 -31.87 43.13
C GLY A 209 7.77 -32.64 43.71
N TYR A 210 6.66 -32.75 42.97
CA TYR A 210 5.51 -33.56 43.36
C TYR A 210 5.82 -35.05 43.46
N LEU A 211 6.58 -35.60 42.51
CA LEU A 211 7.01 -36.99 42.51
C LEU A 211 7.80 -37.33 43.79
N ILE A 212 8.78 -36.48 44.15
CA ILE A 212 9.57 -36.70 45.37
C ILE A 212 8.74 -36.44 46.63
N LEU A 213 7.83 -35.46 46.64
CA LEU A 213 6.92 -35.20 47.77
C LEU A 213 6.05 -36.42 48.07
N VAL A 214 5.31 -36.93 47.08
CA VAL A 214 4.41 -38.08 47.26
C VAL A 214 5.21 -39.36 47.55
N GLY A 215 6.36 -39.54 46.88
CA GLY A 215 7.26 -40.65 47.17
C GLY A 215 7.80 -40.63 48.60
N SER A 216 8.08 -39.43 49.15
CA SER A 216 8.53 -39.27 50.53
C SER A 216 7.41 -39.50 51.53
N LEU A 217 6.21 -38.94 51.30
CA LEU A 217 5.05 -39.18 52.14
C LEU A 217 4.66 -40.67 52.23
N ASN A 218 4.90 -41.44 51.17
CA ASN A 218 4.65 -42.88 51.16
C ASN A 218 5.87 -43.72 51.64
N GLY A 219 6.98 -43.10 52.02
CA GLY A 219 8.21 -43.79 52.48
C GLY A 219 9.03 -44.48 51.37
N ILE A 220 8.62 -44.36 50.11
CA ILE A 220 9.22 -45.05 48.95
C ILE A 220 10.57 -44.43 48.58
N THR A 221 10.72 -43.10 48.68
CA THR A 221 12.01 -42.44 48.40
C THR A 221 13.08 -42.88 49.37
N TYR A 222 12.76 -43.05 50.65
CA TYR A 222 13.72 -43.56 51.63
C TYR A 222 14.16 -44.98 51.29
N GLN A 223 13.21 -45.85 50.93
CA GLN A 223 13.51 -47.24 50.54
C GLN A 223 14.37 -47.34 49.28
N LEU A 224 14.10 -46.55 48.25
CA LEU A 224 14.70 -46.73 46.91
C LEU A 224 15.91 -45.85 46.64
N LEU A 225 15.93 -44.61 47.13
CA LEU A 225 16.92 -43.61 46.70
C LEU A 225 18.05 -43.40 47.71
N TRP A 226 17.77 -43.52 49.01
CA TRP A 226 18.76 -43.25 50.07
C TRP A 226 18.52 -44.07 51.36
N PRO A 227 18.42 -45.41 51.29
CA PRO A 227 18.06 -46.26 52.44
C PRO A 227 19.05 -46.19 53.62
N ASP A 228 20.30 -45.80 53.35
CA ASP A 228 21.39 -45.77 54.33
C ASP A 228 21.61 -44.39 54.96
N LEU A 229 20.80 -43.38 54.60
CA LEU A 229 21.00 -41.98 54.98
C LEU A 229 19.78 -41.39 55.72
N PRO A 230 19.52 -41.77 56.99
CA PRO A 230 18.38 -41.26 57.77
C PRO A 230 18.42 -39.74 57.95
N ALA A 231 19.60 -39.16 58.17
CA ALA A 231 19.75 -37.71 58.29
C ALA A 231 19.36 -36.96 57.00
N PHE A 232 19.61 -37.57 55.83
CA PHE A 232 19.20 -37.00 54.55
C PHE A 232 17.69 -37.11 54.37
N GLN A 233 17.07 -38.23 54.76
CA GLN A 233 15.62 -38.42 54.71
C GLN A 233 14.86 -37.32 55.47
N THR A 234 15.26 -37.03 56.71
CA THR A 234 14.63 -35.97 57.53
C THR A 234 14.73 -34.60 56.87
N ARG A 235 15.88 -34.26 56.26
CA ARG A 235 16.07 -32.99 55.55
C ARG A 235 15.31 -32.93 54.23
N ALA A 236 15.31 -34.02 53.46
CA ALA A 236 14.60 -34.14 52.19
C ALA A 236 13.09 -33.92 52.39
N MET A 237 12.50 -34.52 53.44
CA MET A 237 11.11 -34.31 53.83
C MET A 237 10.77 -32.82 53.97
N LEU A 238 11.61 -32.04 54.66
CA LEU A 238 11.38 -30.59 54.85
C LEU A 238 11.50 -29.77 53.56
N LEU A 239 12.32 -30.20 52.61
CA LEU A 239 12.62 -29.44 51.38
C LEU A 239 11.68 -29.75 50.21
N THR A 240 11.06 -30.92 50.19
CA THR A 240 10.16 -31.36 49.10
C THR A 240 8.99 -30.41 48.87
N VAL A 241 8.31 -29.96 49.93
CA VAL A 241 7.17 -29.04 49.82
C VAL A 241 7.59 -27.66 49.28
N PRO A 242 8.57 -26.93 49.87
CA PRO A 242 9.04 -25.67 49.30
C PRO A 242 9.57 -25.80 47.87
N PHE A 243 10.29 -26.87 47.55
CA PHE A 243 10.80 -27.13 46.20
C PHE A 243 9.66 -27.24 45.19
N ALA A 244 8.67 -28.10 45.48
CA ALA A 244 7.49 -28.26 44.62
C ALA A 244 6.74 -26.94 44.45
N MET A 245 6.52 -26.18 45.54
CA MET A 245 5.81 -24.90 45.50
C MET A 245 6.54 -23.84 44.68
N VAL A 246 7.85 -23.67 44.87
CA VAL A 246 8.65 -22.68 44.13
C VAL A 246 8.57 -22.93 42.63
N PHE A 247 8.85 -24.15 42.18
CA PHE A 247 8.85 -24.45 40.75
C PHE A 247 7.44 -24.40 40.16
N THR A 248 6.43 -24.77 40.93
CA THR A 248 5.04 -24.64 40.52
C THR A 248 4.63 -23.17 40.33
N LEU A 249 4.94 -22.30 41.30
CA LEU A 249 4.65 -20.86 41.21
C LEU A 249 5.42 -20.20 40.05
N MET A 250 6.69 -20.57 39.85
CA MET A 250 7.48 -20.11 38.71
C MET A 250 6.91 -20.58 37.38
N PHE A 251 6.48 -21.85 37.30
CA PHE A 251 5.79 -22.40 36.15
C PHE A 251 4.50 -21.62 35.87
N SER A 252 3.61 -21.46 36.85
CA SER A 252 2.33 -20.75 36.69
C SER A 252 2.53 -19.31 36.23
N ARG A 253 3.55 -18.62 36.78
CA ARG A 253 3.97 -17.29 36.35
C ARG A 253 4.36 -17.23 34.88
N SER A 254 5.19 -18.18 34.44
CA SER A 254 5.71 -18.23 33.07
C SER A 254 4.67 -18.74 32.06
N PHE A 255 3.86 -19.72 32.45
CA PHE A 255 2.80 -20.31 31.66
C PHE A 255 1.69 -19.29 31.37
N LEU A 256 1.19 -18.59 32.41
CA LEU A 256 0.12 -17.60 32.27
C LEU A 256 0.60 -16.18 31.90
N ARG A 257 1.91 -16.00 31.71
CA ARG A 257 2.56 -14.72 31.39
C ARG A 257 2.11 -13.57 32.31
N LEU A 258 2.10 -13.85 33.63
CA LEU A 258 1.53 -12.94 34.65
C LEU A 258 2.16 -11.56 34.66
N ASN A 259 3.46 -11.46 34.35
CA ASN A 259 4.18 -10.20 34.22
C ASN A 259 3.56 -9.22 33.21
N ARG A 260 2.87 -9.73 32.17
CA ARG A 260 2.19 -8.93 31.15
C ARG A 260 0.69 -8.87 31.38
N SER A 261 0.07 -9.98 31.78
CA SER A 261 -1.39 -10.08 31.90
C SER A 261 -1.93 -9.51 33.21
N SER A 262 -1.18 -9.57 34.33
CA SER A 262 -1.63 -9.11 35.64
C SER A 262 -0.48 -8.82 36.62
N PRO A 263 0.11 -7.61 36.55
CA PRO A 263 1.27 -7.24 37.37
C PRO A 263 1.07 -7.31 38.90
N MET A 264 -0.16 -7.14 39.39
CA MET A 264 -0.48 -7.28 40.82
C MET A 264 -0.39 -8.75 41.27
N VAL A 265 -0.96 -9.66 40.47
CA VAL A 265 -0.91 -11.11 40.73
C VAL A 265 0.52 -11.62 40.57
N ASP A 266 1.27 -11.10 39.59
CA ASP A 266 2.70 -11.42 39.40
C ASP A 266 3.52 -11.08 40.66
N ARG A 267 3.31 -9.89 41.25
CA ARG A 267 3.97 -9.49 42.50
C ARG A 267 3.61 -10.41 43.66
N LEU A 268 2.34 -10.79 43.81
CA LEU A 268 1.90 -11.71 44.85
C LEU A 268 2.56 -13.10 44.70
N VAL A 269 2.67 -13.59 43.47
CA VAL A 269 3.37 -14.85 43.15
C VAL A 269 4.86 -14.75 43.50
N LEU A 270 5.53 -13.65 43.14
CA LEU A 270 6.95 -13.43 43.47
C LEU A 270 7.20 -13.36 44.98
N VAL A 271 6.33 -12.68 45.74
CA VAL A 271 6.39 -12.66 47.21
C VAL A 271 6.22 -14.08 47.76
N THR A 272 5.27 -14.85 47.25
CA THR A 272 5.03 -16.23 47.68
C THR A 272 6.22 -17.15 47.36
N ILE A 273 6.88 -16.97 46.21
CA ILE A 273 8.13 -17.67 45.86
C ILE A 273 9.24 -17.32 46.86
N ALA A 274 9.43 -16.03 47.15
CA ALA A 274 10.45 -15.57 48.09
C ALA A 274 10.22 -16.14 49.50
N LEU A 275 8.97 -16.19 49.95
CA LEU A 275 8.60 -16.81 51.23
C LEU A 275 8.92 -18.31 51.25
N ASN A 276 8.64 -19.05 50.17
CA ASN A 276 8.95 -20.49 50.11
C ASN A 276 10.46 -20.74 50.11
N LEU A 277 11.24 -19.92 49.39
CA LEU A 277 12.70 -19.99 49.42
C LEU A 277 13.27 -19.65 50.81
N LEU A 278 12.70 -18.64 51.47
CA LEU A 278 13.06 -18.27 52.83
C LEU A 278 12.78 -19.41 53.81
N VAL A 279 11.60 -20.02 53.75
CA VAL A 279 11.26 -21.19 54.58
C VAL A 279 12.20 -22.36 54.27
N ALA A 280 12.51 -22.64 53.00
CA ALA A 280 13.47 -23.67 52.62
C ALA A 280 14.89 -23.42 53.16
N ALA A 281 15.30 -22.15 53.33
CA ALA A 281 16.58 -21.82 53.96
C ALA A 281 16.51 -21.96 55.48
N ILE A 282 15.40 -21.52 56.10
CA ILE A 282 15.19 -21.59 57.56
C ILE A 282 15.17 -23.05 58.04
N THR A 283 14.64 -24.00 57.26
CA THR A 283 14.59 -25.42 57.62
C THR A 283 15.96 -26.05 57.85
N PHE A 284 17.07 -25.43 57.42
CA PHE A 284 18.42 -25.88 57.76
C PHE A 284 18.86 -25.53 59.18
N VAL A 285 18.27 -24.46 59.75
CA VAL A 285 18.68 -23.87 61.04
C VAL A 285 17.73 -24.26 62.18
N VAL A 286 16.45 -24.49 61.89
CA VAL A 286 15.43 -24.85 62.90
C VAL A 286 15.33 -26.36 63.11
N ASP A 287 14.71 -26.76 64.23
CA ASP A 287 14.34 -28.15 64.51
C ASP A 287 13.28 -28.67 63.54
N TYR A 288 13.18 -29.99 63.39
CA TYR A 288 12.28 -30.64 62.43
C TYR A 288 10.81 -30.31 62.66
N SER A 289 10.38 -30.23 63.93
CA SER A 289 9.00 -29.91 64.31
C SER A 289 8.61 -28.47 63.92
N THR A 290 9.50 -27.51 64.14
CA THR A 290 9.29 -26.12 63.73
C THR A 290 9.36 -25.98 62.21
N GLY A 291 10.32 -26.65 61.57
CA GLY A 291 10.47 -26.64 60.11
C GLY A 291 9.24 -27.19 59.39
N SER A 292 8.73 -28.35 59.81
CA SER A 292 7.55 -28.98 59.21
C SER A 292 6.27 -28.16 59.36
N ARG A 293 6.07 -27.51 60.53
CA ARG A 293 4.95 -26.60 60.73
C ARG A 293 5.02 -25.38 59.80
N LEU A 294 6.20 -24.80 59.61
CA LEU A 294 6.40 -23.67 58.70
C LEU A 294 6.13 -24.04 57.23
N THR A 295 6.64 -25.19 56.78
CA THR A 295 6.45 -25.64 55.38
C THR A 295 5.00 -25.97 55.07
N VAL A 296 4.30 -26.66 55.98
CA VAL A 296 2.86 -26.96 55.84
C VAL A 296 2.02 -25.68 55.91
N ALA A 297 2.30 -24.78 56.85
CA ALA A 297 1.57 -23.52 56.98
C ALA A 297 1.68 -22.64 55.73
N LEU A 298 2.84 -22.63 55.04
CA LEU A 298 3.04 -21.88 53.81
C LEU A 298 2.48 -22.58 52.56
N ALA A 299 2.37 -23.91 52.57
CA ALA A 299 1.81 -24.67 51.46
C ALA A 299 0.33 -24.34 51.21
N ILE A 300 -0.47 -24.18 52.27
CA ILE A 300 -1.92 -23.88 52.17
C ILE A 300 -2.19 -22.59 51.36
N PRO A 301 -1.66 -21.41 51.74
CA PRO A 301 -1.87 -20.18 50.97
C PRO A 301 -1.24 -20.25 49.57
N SER A 302 -0.14 -20.99 49.40
CA SER A 302 0.49 -21.19 48.08
C SER A 302 -0.45 -21.96 47.13
N CYS A 303 -1.04 -23.06 47.59
CA CYS A 303 -2.02 -23.85 46.82
C CYS A 303 -3.30 -23.07 46.52
N LEU A 304 -3.81 -22.30 47.48
CA LEU A 304 -4.99 -21.44 47.29
C LEU A 304 -4.72 -20.39 46.20
N LEU A 305 -3.54 -19.75 46.26
CA LEU A 305 -3.11 -18.80 45.23
C LEU A 305 -3.06 -19.48 43.86
N LEU A 306 -2.41 -20.64 43.74
CA LEU A 306 -2.30 -21.39 42.50
C LEU A 306 -3.65 -21.77 41.90
N THR A 307 -4.64 -22.08 42.74
CA THR A 307 -6.01 -22.40 42.33
C THR A 307 -6.76 -21.18 41.80
N VAL A 308 -6.58 -20.02 42.44
CA VAL A 308 -7.32 -18.79 42.12
C VAL A 308 -6.74 -18.04 40.91
N ILE A 309 -5.43 -18.16 40.64
CA ILE A 309 -4.81 -17.46 39.49
C ILE A 309 -5.48 -17.87 38.17
N GLY A 310 -5.82 -19.15 37.98
CA GLY A 310 -6.45 -19.66 36.77
C GLY A 310 -7.75 -18.94 36.40
N PRO A 311 -8.79 -19.00 37.26
CA PRO A 311 -10.05 -18.31 37.04
C PRO A 311 -9.90 -16.80 36.83
N LEU A 312 -9.01 -16.14 37.60
CA LEU A 312 -8.75 -14.70 37.44
C LEU A 312 -8.16 -14.36 36.07
N GLN A 313 -7.26 -15.19 35.54
CA GLN A 313 -6.70 -15.00 34.19
C GLN A 313 -7.68 -15.36 33.09
N TRP A 314 -8.52 -16.37 33.32
CA TRP A 314 -9.58 -16.74 32.38
C TRP A 314 -10.59 -15.61 32.23
N ALA A 315 -11.03 -14.99 33.34
CA ALA A 315 -11.92 -13.82 33.31
C ALA A 315 -11.33 -12.64 32.52
N LYS A 316 -9.99 -12.53 32.42
CA LYS A 316 -9.29 -11.51 31.63
C LYS A 316 -9.07 -11.89 30.16
N GLY A 317 -9.68 -12.99 29.70
CA GLY A 317 -9.61 -13.44 28.30
C GLY A 317 -8.32 -14.19 27.94
N ASN A 318 -7.52 -14.64 28.90
CA ASN A 318 -6.35 -15.47 28.59
C ASN A 318 -6.78 -16.89 28.18
N PRO A 319 -6.58 -17.31 26.93
CA PRO A 319 -7.05 -18.61 26.46
C PRO A 319 -6.31 -19.79 27.10
N GLN A 320 -5.08 -19.58 27.59
CA GLN A 320 -4.30 -20.63 28.25
C GLN A 320 -4.79 -20.91 29.69
N ALA A 321 -5.50 -19.95 30.29
CA ALA A 321 -5.96 -20.05 31.66
C ALA A 321 -7.07 -21.10 31.87
N VAL A 322 -7.80 -21.47 30.81
CA VAL A 322 -8.82 -22.53 30.86
C VAL A 322 -8.20 -23.86 31.27
N TYR A 323 -7.16 -24.29 30.54
CA TYR A 323 -6.49 -25.56 30.80
C TYR A 323 -5.81 -25.57 32.17
N TYR A 324 -5.19 -24.43 32.52
CA TYR A 324 -4.60 -24.25 33.84
C TYR A 324 -5.63 -24.38 34.97
N THR A 325 -6.79 -23.74 34.83
CA THR A 325 -7.88 -23.78 35.82
C THR A 325 -8.42 -25.20 35.99
N LEU A 326 -8.63 -25.94 34.90
CA LEU A 326 -9.09 -27.32 34.96
C LEU A 326 -8.07 -28.24 35.65
N ALA A 327 -6.79 -28.09 35.32
CA ALA A 327 -5.71 -28.88 35.89
C ALA A 327 -5.56 -28.62 37.41
N TRP A 328 -5.48 -27.35 37.80
CA TRP A 328 -5.39 -26.97 39.22
C TRP A 328 -6.66 -27.25 40.01
N GLY A 329 -7.82 -27.15 39.37
CA GLY A 329 -9.10 -27.55 39.95
C GLY A 329 -9.12 -29.05 40.28
N ALA A 330 -8.64 -29.90 39.37
CA ALA A 330 -8.57 -31.35 39.61
C ALA A 330 -7.61 -31.70 40.77
N LEU A 331 -6.42 -31.11 40.80
CA LEU A 331 -5.46 -31.32 41.89
C LEU A 331 -6.00 -30.84 43.24
N THR A 332 -6.59 -29.64 43.28
CA THR A 332 -7.09 -29.05 44.52
C THR A 332 -8.27 -29.82 45.07
N LEU A 333 -9.21 -30.20 44.20
CA LEU A 333 -10.35 -31.04 44.59
C LEU A 333 -9.89 -32.42 45.08
N GLY A 334 -8.98 -33.06 44.36
CA GLY A 334 -8.40 -34.35 44.76
C GLY A 334 -7.69 -34.27 46.12
N SER A 335 -6.90 -33.22 46.35
CA SER A 335 -6.22 -32.99 47.62
C SER A 335 -7.20 -32.73 48.77
N ALA A 336 -8.27 -31.96 48.53
CA ALA A 336 -9.31 -31.70 49.52
C ALA A 336 -10.07 -32.98 49.90
N ILE A 337 -10.39 -33.82 48.92
CA ILE A 337 -11.03 -35.13 49.12
C ILE A 337 -10.14 -36.04 49.98
N THR A 338 -8.86 -36.18 49.62
CA THR A 338 -7.92 -37.01 50.40
C THR A 338 -7.72 -36.46 51.80
N GLY A 339 -7.64 -35.13 51.98
CA GLY A 339 -7.60 -34.50 53.29
C GLY A 339 -8.83 -34.85 54.13
N ALA A 340 -10.04 -34.63 53.60
CA ALA A 340 -11.29 -34.94 54.30
C ALA A 340 -11.41 -36.43 54.67
N ASN A 341 -10.91 -37.33 53.82
CA ASN A 341 -10.86 -38.76 54.11
C ASN A 341 -9.93 -39.08 55.29
N LYS A 342 -8.72 -38.51 55.30
CA LYS A 342 -7.74 -38.73 56.37
C LYS A 342 -8.20 -38.20 57.73
N TYR A 343 -9.06 -37.18 57.76
CA TYR A 343 -9.70 -36.67 58.98
C TYR A 343 -11.03 -37.38 59.33
N GLY A 344 -11.42 -38.43 58.60
CA GLY A 344 -12.64 -39.20 58.87
C GLY A 344 -13.95 -38.46 58.56
N LEU A 345 -13.91 -37.32 57.86
CA LEU A 345 -15.09 -36.54 57.50
C LEU A 345 -15.92 -37.19 56.40
N ILE A 346 -15.31 -38.06 55.60
CA ILE A 346 -15.95 -38.78 54.49
C ILE A 346 -15.58 -40.26 54.49
N PRO A 347 -16.47 -41.15 53.97
CA PRO A 347 -16.21 -42.59 53.92
C PRO A 347 -14.93 -42.93 53.15
N ASN A 348 -14.22 -43.95 53.61
CA ASN A 348 -13.03 -44.48 52.94
C ASN A 348 -13.43 -45.40 51.77
N ASN A 349 -13.11 -44.98 50.55
CA ASN A 349 -13.26 -45.72 49.32
C ASN A 349 -12.08 -45.41 48.38
N PHE A 350 -12.02 -46.05 47.22
CA PHE A 350 -10.92 -45.86 46.27
C PHE A 350 -10.68 -44.38 45.89
N ILE A 351 -11.75 -43.62 45.59
CA ILE A 351 -11.64 -42.22 45.18
C ILE A 351 -11.19 -41.34 46.35
N THR A 352 -11.73 -41.58 47.55
CA THR A 352 -11.42 -40.77 48.72
C THR A 352 -10.02 -41.06 49.27
N ALA A 353 -9.54 -42.30 49.13
CA ALA A 353 -8.18 -42.70 49.49
C ALA A 353 -7.12 -42.15 48.52
N TYR A 354 -7.38 -42.20 47.20
CA TYR A 354 -6.40 -41.86 46.16
C TYR A 354 -6.69 -40.53 45.43
N GLY A 355 -7.57 -39.68 45.98
CA GLY A 355 -8.01 -38.44 45.36
C GLY A 355 -6.88 -37.50 44.94
N MET A 356 -5.86 -37.33 45.80
CA MET A 356 -4.68 -36.51 45.51
C MET A 356 -3.84 -37.08 44.36
N GLN A 357 -3.64 -38.39 44.29
CA GLN A 357 -2.91 -39.07 43.22
C GLN A 357 -3.67 -38.94 41.89
N ILE A 358 -4.99 -39.14 41.89
CA ILE A 358 -5.84 -38.95 40.71
C ILE A 358 -5.79 -37.49 40.25
N GLY A 359 -5.96 -36.54 41.17
CA GLY A 359 -5.96 -35.10 40.88
C GLY A 359 -4.62 -34.62 40.30
N SER A 360 -3.49 -35.04 40.89
CA SER A 360 -2.15 -34.70 40.39
C SER A 360 -1.81 -35.39 39.06
N ALA A 361 -2.25 -36.62 38.82
CA ALA A 361 -2.08 -37.27 37.52
C ALA A 361 -2.88 -36.55 36.42
N LEU A 362 -4.13 -36.14 36.72
CA LEU A 362 -4.96 -35.36 35.80
C LEU A 362 -4.35 -33.98 35.53
N GLU A 363 -3.88 -33.29 36.57
CA GLU A 363 -3.14 -32.02 36.45
C GLU A 363 -1.93 -32.19 35.52
N ALA A 364 -1.17 -33.26 35.73
CA ALA A 364 0.04 -33.53 34.97
C ALA A 364 -0.25 -33.73 33.47
N ILE A 365 -1.27 -34.54 33.17
CA ILE A 365 -1.69 -34.82 31.80
C ILE A 365 -2.28 -33.57 31.13
N LEU A 366 -3.15 -32.83 31.83
CA LEU A 366 -3.83 -31.65 31.28
C LEU A 366 -2.87 -30.51 30.97
N LEU A 367 -1.90 -30.22 31.85
CA LEU A 367 -0.91 -29.18 31.61
C LEU A 367 0.10 -29.58 30.52
N SER A 368 0.52 -30.85 30.48
CA SER A 368 1.36 -31.36 29.38
C SER A 368 0.66 -31.20 28.02
N LEU A 369 -0.65 -31.46 27.95
CA LEU A 369 -1.44 -31.22 26.73
C LEU A 369 -1.57 -29.72 26.43
N ALA A 370 -1.80 -28.88 27.45
CA ALA A 370 -1.91 -27.43 27.28
C ALA A 370 -0.62 -26.80 26.75
N LEU A 371 0.53 -27.29 27.21
CA LEU A 371 1.85 -26.92 26.70
C LEU A 371 2.02 -27.33 25.23
N ALA A 372 1.53 -28.49 24.82
CA ALA A 372 1.56 -28.91 23.40
C ALA A 372 0.69 -28.00 22.52
N VAL A 373 -0.52 -27.65 22.97
CA VAL A 373 -1.42 -26.72 22.26
C VAL A 373 -0.79 -25.34 22.12
N ARG A 374 -0.07 -24.87 23.14
CA ARG A 374 0.66 -23.60 23.10
C ARG A 374 1.71 -23.57 21.98
N ILE A 375 2.54 -24.61 21.86
CA ILE A 375 3.57 -24.71 20.80
C ILE A 375 2.92 -24.62 19.43
N TYR A 376 1.85 -25.39 19.24
CA TYR A 376 1.16 -25.46 17.96
C TYR A 376 0.69 -24.06 17.51
N ARG A 377 0.09 -23.30 18.41
CA ARG A 377 -0.35 -21.92 18.13
C ARG A 377 0.83 -20.97 17.86
N GLU A 378 1.84 -20.95 18.72
CA GLU A 378 2.98 -20.04 18.55
C GLU A 378 3.74 -20.31 17.23
N ARG A 379 3.80 -21.56 16.77
CA ARG A 379 4.38 -21.89 15.45
C ARG A 379 3.51 -21.40 14.30
N GLN A 380 2.19 -21.59 14.38
CA GLN A 380 1.29 -21.11 13.32
C GLN A 380 1.36 -19.58 13.17
N ASP A 381 1.37 -18.84 14.28
CA ASP A 381 1.44 -17.38 14.25
C ASP A 381 2.76 -16.89 13.58
N LYS A 382 3.89 -17.54 13.87
CA LYS A 382 5.18 -17.22 13.24
C LYS A 382 5.19 -17.49 11.74
N VAL A 383 4.55 -18.57 11.28
CA VAL A 383 4.47 -18.91 9.86
C VAL A 383 3.61 -17.87 9.12
N LEU A 384 2.44 -17.54 9.67
CA LEU A 384 1.55 -16.53 9.08
C LEU A 384 2.21 -15.15 8.99
N ALA A 385 2.96 -14.74 10.03
CA ALA A 385 3.69 -13.49 10.00
C ALA A 385 4.76 -13.46 8.89
N ARG A 386 5.50 -14.56 8.70
CA ARG A 386 6.53 -14.66 7.66
C ARG A 386 5.93 -14.65 6.25
N GLU A 387 4.80 -15.33 6.04
CA GLU A 387 4.09 -15.28 4.76
C GLU A 387 3.58 -13.86 4.43
N ALA A 388 3.07 -13.14 5.43
CA ALA A 388 2.61 -11.77 5.25
C ALA A 388 3.77 -10.83 4.87
N GLU A 389 4.93 -10.99 5.50
CA GLU A 389 6.14 -10.22 5.18
C GLU A 389 6.61 -10.46 3.74
N LEU A 390 6.65 -11.72 3.30
CA LEU A 390 7.02 -12.08 1.92
C LEU A 390 6.06 -11.46 0.90
N ARG A 391 4.74 -11.57 1.13
CA ARG A 391 3.74 -10.95 0.25
C ARG A 391 3.88 -9.43 0.18
N ALA A 392 4.19 -8.78 1.30
CA ALA A 392 4.40 -7.33 1.33
C ALA A 392 5.63 -6.92 0.51
N LEU A 393 6.71 -7.70 0.57
CA LEU A 393 7.91 -7.47 -0.22
C LEU A 393 7.66 -7.64 -1.73
N GLU A 394 6.95 -8.71 -2.12
CA GLU A 394 6.55 -8.96 -3.51
C GLU A 394 5.67 -7.83 -4.06
N ALA A 395 4.66 -7.40 -3.28
CA ALA A 395 3.78 -6.30 -3.65
C ALA A 395 4.57 -5.01 -3.87
N ARG A 396 5.50 -4.67 -2.96
CA ARG A 396 6.36 -3.49 -3.09
C ARG A 396 7.21 -3.53 -4.36
N ARG A 397 7.90 -4.65 -4.62
CA ARG A 397 8.73 -4.82 -5.81
C ARG A 397 7.90 -4.67 -7.10
N SER A 398 6.70 -5.24 -7.12
CA SER A 398 5.80 -5.11 -8.28
C SER A 398 5.30 -3.68 -8.50
N ALA A 399 5.18 -2.89 -7.43
CA ALA A 399 4.78 -1.49 -7.51
C ALA A 399 5.95 -0.62 -8.01
N GLU A 400 7.16 -0.86 -7.51
CA GLU A 400 8.39 -0.18 -7.98
C GLU A 400 8.63 -0.40 -9.48
N LEU A 401 8.50 -1.64 -9.96
CA LEU A 401 8.62 -1.96 -11.40
C LEU A 401 7.55 -1.25 -12.24
N ARG A 402 6.30 -1.20 -11.76
CA ARG A 402 5.20 -0.49 -12.45
C ARG A 402 5.44 1.01 -12.50
N LEU A 403 5.95 1.61 -11.43
CA LEU A 403 6.28 3.04 -11.40
C LEU A 403 7.42 3.35 -12.37
N MET A 404 8.44 2.50 -12.47
CA MET A 404 9.51 2.66 -13.45
C MET A 404 8.98 2.58 -14.89
N ASP A 405 8.13 1.59 -15.20
CA ASP A 405 7.53 1.44 -16.53
C ASP A 405 6.69 2.68 -16.89
N GLN A 406 5.86 3.18 -15.94
CA GLN A 406 5.07 4.40 -16.11
C GLN A 406 5.92 5.69 -16.25
N ALA A 407 7.07 5.76 -15.58
CA ALA A 407 7.96 6.91 -15.66
C ALA A 407 8.72 6.99 -16.99
N LEU A 408 8.92 5.86 -17.67
CA LEU A 408 9.74 5.76 -18.89
C LEU A 408 8.91 5.49 -20.16
N HIS A 409 7.65 5.11 -20.05
CA HIS A 409 6.79 4.77 -21.19
C HIS A 409 5.49 5.56 -21.20
N ASN A 410 4.93 5.72 -22.39
CA ASN A 410 3.58 6.23 -22.56
C ASN A 410 2.57 5.12 -22.20
N PRO A 411 1.62 5.36 -21.28
CA PRO A 411 0.73 4.31 -20.76
C PRO A 411 -0.29 3.81 -21.79
N LEU A 412 -0.56 4.58 -22.85
CA LEU A 412 -1.50 4.20 -23.91
C LEU A 412 -0.80 3.37 -24.99
N THR A 413 0.32 3.85 -25.52
CA THR A 413 1.00 3.19 -26.64
C THR A 413 2.02 2.14 -26.21
N GLY A 414 2.49 2.20 -24.97
CA GLY A 414 3.58 1.36 -24.46
C GLY A 414 4.95 1.71 -25.05
N LEU A 415 5.07 2.76 -25.87
CA LEU A 415 6.34 3.26 -26.39
C LEU A 415 7.11 4.02 -25.32
N PRO A 416 8.45 4.13 -25.43
CA PRO A 416 9.24 5.06 -24.62
C PRO A 416 8.65 6.47 -24.69
N ASN A 417 8.58 7.16 -23.55
CA ASN A 417 8.05 8.51 -23.48
C ASN A 417 9.13 9.55 -23.85
N ARG A 418 8.76 10.83 -23.78
CA ARG A 418 9.66 11.96 -24.02
C ARG A 418 10.96 11.88 -23.20
N SER A 419 10.88 11.54 -21.91
CA SER A 419 12.04 11.46 -21.03
C SER A 419 13.03 10.39 -21.51
N SER A 420 12.54 9.21 -21.89
CA SER A 420 13.35 8.13 -22.44
C SER A 420 14.01 8.51 -23.78
N TYR A 421 13.27 9.21 -24.65
CA TYR A 421 13.81 9.72 -25.91
C TYR A 421 14.92 10.77 -25.70
N GLU A 422 14.69 11.73 -24.81
CA GLU A 422 15.67 12.78 -24.48
C GLU A 422 16.93 12.22 -23.84
N MET A 423 16.79 11.24 -22.94
CA MET A 423 17.92 10.53 -22.34
C MET A 423 18.74 9.83 -23.42
N ARG A 424 18.09 9.07 -24.31
CA ARG A 424 18.76 8.37 -25.39
C ARG A 424 19.47 9.31 -26.37
N LEU A 425 18.82 10.40 -26.75
CA LEU A 425 19.41 11.41 -27.63
C LEU A 425 20.62 12.08 -26.96
N SER A 426 20.52 12.41 -25.67
CA SER A 426 21.61 12.99 -24.90
C SER A 426 22.83 12.06 -24.82
N GLU A 427 22.61 10.76 -24.57
CA GLU A 427 23.66 9.75 -24.62
C GLU A 427 24.39 9.72 -25.97
N LEU A 428 23.63 9.74 -27.07
CA LEU A 428 24.19 9.68 -28.43
C LEU A 428 25.01 10.92 -28.77
N VAL A 429 24.50 12.10 -28.41
CA VAL A 429 25.17 13.39 -28.62
C VAL A 429 26.47 13.46 -27.80
N GLN A 430 26.45 13.02 -26.54
CA GLN A 430 27.65 13.00 -25.68
C GLN A 430 28.68 11.98 -26.16
N ALA A 431 28.26 10.78 -26.53
CA ALA A 431 29.17 9.69 -26.89
C ALA A 431 29.77 9.81 -28.29
N ASN A 432 29.15 10.56 -29.21
CA ASN A 432 29.54 10.57 -30.62
C ASN A 432 29.59 11.98 -31.23
N ALA A 433 30.50 12.83 -30.74
CA ALA A 433 30.67 14.20 -31.23
C ALA A 433 30.89 14.34 -32.75
N CYS A 434 31.49 13.32 -33.39
CA CYS A 434 31.82 13.32 -34.82
C CYS A 434 30.77 12.64 -35.73
N LYS A 435 29.66 12.12 -35.18
CA LYS A 435 28.60 11.49 -35.99
C LYS A 435 27.44 12.43 -36.21
N ARG A 436 26.80 12.29 -37.37
CA ARG A 436 25.63 13.08 -37.75
C ARG A 436 24.35 12.29 -37.49
N PHE A 437 23.43 12.86 -36.71
CA PHE A 437 22.15 12.21 -36.36
C PHE A 437 20.97 13.03 -36.87
N GLY A 438 19.94 12.37 -37.36
CA GLY A 438 18.65 12.96 -37.69
C GLY A 438 17.68 12.74 -36.54
N ILE A 439 17.12 13.85 -36.04
CA ILE A 439 16.08 13.91 -35.03
C ILE A 439 14.80 14.15 -35.79
N VAL A 440 13.93 13.14 -35.84
CA VAL A 440 12.70 13.19 -36.64
C VAL A 440 11.50 13.16 -35.71
N VAL A 441 10.65 14.18 -35.86
CA VAL A 441 9.36 14.29 -35.16
C VAL A 441 8.24 14.04 -36.16
N ILE A 442 7.21 13.30 -35.73
CA ILE A 442 6.02 12.96 -36.50
C ILE A 442 4.81 13.51 -35.74
N HIS A 443 4.00 14.35 -36.37
CA HIS A 443 2.76 14.87 -35.79
C HIS A 443 1.54 14.42 -36.58
N LEU A 444 0.47 13.98 -35.89
CA LEU A 444 -0.77 13.49 -36.49
C LEU A 444 -1.83 14.59 -36.57
N ASN A 445 -1.95 15.26 -37.71
CA ASN A 445 -2.86 16.41 -37.87
C ASN A 445 -4.35 16.09 -37.76
N ASN A 446 -4.75 14.89 -38.20
CA ASN A 446 -6.17 14.53 -38.25
C ASN A 446 -6.68 13.83 -36.98
N LEU A 447 -5.83 13.56 -35.98
CA LEU A 447 -6.28 12.78 -34.82
C LEU A 447 -7.40 13.49 -34.06
N ASN A 448 -7.35 14.82 -33.91
CA ASN A 448 -8.43 15.57 -33.24
C ASN A 448 -9.78 15.42 -33.96
N SER A 449 -9.78 15.49 -35.29
CA SER A 449 -10.99 15.26 -36.11
C SER A 449 -11.50 13.83 -35.93
N VAL A 450 -10.60 12.83 -35.95
CA VAL A 450 -10.93 11.43 -35.67
C VAL A 450 -11.53 11.27 -34.27
N THR A 451 -10.98 11.92 -33.25
CA THR A 451 -11.50 11.89 -31.87
C THR A 451 -12.90 12.50 -31.77
N LYS A 452 -13.15 13.62 -32.46
CA LYS A 452 -14.49 14.25 -32.50
C LYS A 452 -15.54 13.37 -33.18
N THR A 453 -15.14 12.59 -34.19
CA THR A 453 -16.06 11.73 -34.95
C THR A 453 -16.26 10.35 -34.31
N LEU A 454 -15.19 9.69 -33.85
CA LEU A 454 -15.22 8.30 -33.38
C LEU A 454 -15.15 8.16 -31.85
N GLY A 455 -14.91 9.27 -31.14
CA GLY A 455 -14.77 9.31 -29.69
C GLY A 455 -13.40 8.86 -29.17
N HIS A 456 -13.07 9.28 -27.95
CA HIS A 456 -11.76 9.06 -27.31
C HIS A 456 -11.31 7.60 -27.28
N ARG A 457 -12.21 6.68 -26.95
CA ARG A 457 -11.85 5.25 -26.83
C ARG A 457 -11.39 4.64 -28.16
N ASN A 458 -11.96 5.07 -29.28
CA ASN A 458 -11.56 4.59 -30.60
C ASN A 458 -10.31 5.30 -31.10
N SER A 459 -10.16 6.61 -30.84
CA SER A 459 -8.92 7.32 -31.17
C SER A 459 -7.72 6.72 -30.43
N ASP A 460 -7.88 6.34 -29.16
CA ASP A 460 -6.86 5.69 -28.36
C ASP A 460 -6.43 4.35 -28.98
N ARG A 461 -7.41 3.56 -29.44
CA ARG A 461 -7.17 2.27 -30.13
C ARG A 461 -6.46 2.47 -31.47
N ILE A 462 -6.83 3.50 -32.23
CA ILE A 462 -6.16 3.87 -33.47
C ILE A 462 -4.72 4.30 -33.19
N LEU A 463 -4.48 5.05 -32.11
CA LEU A 463 -3.14 5.47 -31.70
C LEU A 463 -2.26 4.28 -31.29
N GLU A 464 -2.81 3.31 -30.56
CA GLU A 464 -2.13 2.03 -30.27
C GLU A 464 -1.71 1.31 -31.56
N LEU A 465 -2.61 1.19 -32.54
CA LEU A 465 -2.33 0.54 -33.82
C LEU A 465 -1.28 1.31 -34.63
N ALA A 466 -1.42 2.64 -34.72
CA ALA A 466 -0.48 3.51 -35.41
C ALA A 466 0.91 3.43 -34.77
N SER A 467 1.01 3.43 -33.44
CA SER A 467 2.29 3.33 -32.73
C SER A 467 3.04 2.03 -33.05
N LYS A 468 2.34 0.89 -33.11
CA LYS A 468 2.92 -0.41 -33.48
C LYS A 468 3.34 -0.44 -34.94
N HIS A 469 2.48 0.06 -35.84
CA HIS A 469 2.77 0.14 -37.26
C HIS A 469 3.98 1.02 -37.54
N PHE A 470 4.01 2.24 -37.02
CA PHE A 470 5.11 3.17 -37.19
C PHE A 470 6.41 2.62 -36.60
N ASN A 471 6.38 2.01 -35.41
CA ASN A 471 7.59 1.40 -34.85
C ASN A 471 8.15 0.28 -35.75
N ALA A 472 7.28 -0.51 -36.39
CA ALA A 472 7.70 -1.56 -37.33
C ALA A 472 8.30 -0.96 -38.61
N VAL A 473 7.67 0.06 -39.21
CA VAL A 473 8.19 0.74 -40.40
C VAL A 473 9.52 1.43 -40.10
N ILE A 474 9.63 2.11 -38.95
CA ILE A 474 10.82 2.87 -38.55
C ILE A 474 12.00 1.96 -38.24
N ARG A 475 11.77 0.78 -37.66
CA ARG A 475 12.84 -0.22 -37.46
C ARG A 475 13.59 -0.54 -38.74
N ASP A 476 12.88 -0.56 -39.87
CA ASP A 476 13.41 -0.95 -41.16
C ASP A 476 13.98 0.26 -41.94
N VAL A 477 13.89 1.48 -41.38
CA VAL A 477 14.52 2.68 -41.95
C VAL A 477 16.04 2.55 -41.86
N PRO A 478 16.79 2.75 -42.97
CA PRO A 478 18.24 2.70 -42.94
C PRO A 478 18.84 3.70 -41.95
N GLY A 479 19.65 3.19 -41.03
CA GLY A 479 20.26 3.98 -39.97
C GLY A 479 19.36 4.26 -38.77
N ALA A 480 18.17 3.66 -38.67
CA ALA A 480 17.32 3.79 -37.49
C ALA A 480 18.05 3.35 -36.21
N ILE A 481 17.92 4.16 -35.16
CA ILE A 481 18.55 3.93 -33.87
C ILE A 481 17.46 3.59 -32.86
N ALA A 482 17.60 2.46 -32.19
CA ALA A 482 16.67 2.07 -31.15
C ALA A 482 16.73 3.03 -29.95
N ILE A 483 15.55 3.41 -29.48
CA ILE A 483 15.35 4.18 -28.25
C ILE A 483 15.50 3.27 -27.04
N GLU A 484 14.94 2.06 -27.13
CA GLU A 484 15.04 1.03 -26.09
C GLU A 484 15.29 -0.34 -26.73
N GLN A 485 16.27 -1.07 -26.17
CA GLN A 485 16.56 -2.46 -26.51
C GLN A 485 16.64 -3.29 -25.23
N SER A 486 15.76 -4.28 -25.11
CA SER A 486 15.79 -5.33 -24.11
C SER A 486 15.48 -6.69 -24.75
N GLU A 487 15.58 -7.77 -23.98
CA GLU A 487 15.21 -9.12 -24.46
C GLU A 487 13.74 -9.24 -24.87
N ILE A 488 12.87 -8.35 -24.37
CA ILE A 488 11.41 -8.43 -24.51
C ILE A 488 10.85 -7.27 -25.36
N ARG A 489 11.52 -6.11 -25.38
CA ARG A 489 11.06 -4.88 -26.04
C ARG A 489 12.16 -4.29 -26.91
N ASN A 490 11.83 -3.96 -28.15
CA ASN A 490 12.73 -3.26 -29.07
C ASN A 490 11.96 -2.13 -29.76
N PHE A 491 12.19 -0.91 -29.32
CA PHE A 491 11.48 0.28 -29.77
C PHE A 491 12.42 1.25 -30.46
N TYR A 492 12.06 1.63 -31.68
CA TYR A 492 12.73 2.65 -32.50
C TYR A 492 11.93 3.95 -32.54
N LEU A 493 10.70 3.93 -32.01
CA LEU A 493 9.80 5.06 -31.91
C LEU A 493 9.55 5.41 -30.45
N ALA A 494 9.47 6.69 -30.14
CA ALA A 494 9.04 7.22 -28.86
C ALA A 494 7.77 8.07 -29.02
N SER A 495 6.95 8.14 -27.97
CA SER A 495 5.81 9.07 -27.88
C SER A 495 6.23 10.30 -27.07
N LEU A 496 6.25 11.45 -27.74
CA LEU A 496 6.56 12.72 -27.07
C LEU A 496 5.31 13.30 -26.39
N GLU A 497 4.20 13.30 -27.12
CA GLU A 497 2.90 13.87 -26.73
C GLU A 497 1.75 13.04 -27.35
N PRO A 498 0.47 13.22 -26.98
CA PRO A 498 -0.65 12.37 -27.44
C PRO A 498 -0.83 12.24 -28.96
N GLN A 499 -0.28 13.19 -29.74
CA GLN A 499 -0.35 13.22 -31.21
C GLN A 499 1.03 13.26 -31.88
N THR A 500 2.10 13.13 -31.09
CA THR A 500 3.46 13.41 -31.54
C THR A 500 4.39 12.25 -31.19
N PHE A 501 5.03 11.70 -32.20
CA PHE A 501 6.03 10.65 -32.07
C PHE A 501 7.40 11.16 -32.51
N ALA A 502 8.47 10.47 -32.11
CA ALA A 502 9.80 10.78 -32.58
C ALA A 502 10.68 9.54 -32.70
N PHE A 503 11.61 9.58 -33.65
CA PHE A 503 12.63 8.55 -33.84
C PHE A 503 13.98 9.18 -34.15
N LEU A 504 15.01 8.34 -34.13
CA LEU A 504 16.40 8.74 -34.35
C LEU A 504 16.99 7.96 -35.52
N VAL A 505 17.76 8.64 -36.36
CA VAL A 505 18.49 8.01 -37.46
C VAL A 505 19.94 8.46 -37.49
N ASN A 506 20.84 7.60 -37.95
CA ASN A 506 22.15 8.01 -38.42
C ASN A 506 21.99 8.73 -39.77
N ALA A 507 22.24 10.04 -39.79
CA ALA A 507 21.96 10.87 -40.95
C ALA A 507 22.79 10.45 -42.17
N SER A 508 24.05 10.06 -41.99
CA SER A 508 24.91 9.62 -43.10
C SER A 508 24.40 8.34 -43.77
N GLN A 509 23.86 7.39 -42.99
CA GLN A 509 23.27 6.17 -43.53
C GLN A 509 21.92 6.43 -44.21
N ALA A 510 21.10 7.30 -43.61
CA ALA A 510 19.81 7.70 -44.19
C ALA A 510 19.99 8.45 -45.53
N GLU A 511 21.00 9.32 -45.64
CA GLU A 511 21.35 10.02 -46.88
C GLU A 511 21.82 9.06 -47.98
N ALA A 512 22.65 8.07 -47.63
CA ALA A 512 23.11 7.04 -48.58
C ALA A 512 21.97 6.18 -49.13
N ALA A 513 20.85 6.08 -48.40
CA ALA A 513 19.69 5.27 -48.76
C ALA A 513 18.40 6.11 -48.94
N HIS A 514 18.52 7.32 -49.50
CA HIS A 514 17.42 8.29 -49.60
C HIS A 514 16.09 7.72 -50.12
N ARG A 515 16.13 6.86 -51.16
CA ARG A 515 14.91 6.22 -51.71
C ARG A 515 14.18 5.32 -50.70
N ALA A 516 14.92 4.57 -49.90
CA ALA A 516 14.33 3.71 -48.87
C ALA A 516 13.67 4.55 -47.76
N VAL A 517 14.32 5.65 -47.36
CA VAL A 517 13.75 6.61 -46.38
C VAL A 517 12.45 7.22 -46.89
N LEU A 518 12.40 7.67 -48.15
CA LEU A 518 11.17 8.22 -48.74
C LEU A 518 10.03 7.19 -48.77
N ARG A 519 10.34 5.93 -49.14
CA ARG A 519 9.35 4.85 -49.11
C ARG A 519 8.80 4.60 -47.71
N SER A 520 9.66 4.56 -46.69
CA SER A 520 9.20 4.40 -45.30
C SER A 520 8.32 5.57 -44.84
N ILE A 521 8.60 6.79 -45.29
CA ILE A 521 7.75 7.96 -45.02
C ILE A 521 6.38 7.81 -45.69
N GLU A 522 6.33 7.33 -46.94
CA GLU A 522 5.07 7.04 -47.62
C GLU A 522 4.26 5.96 -46.90
N GLU A 523 4.92 4.91 -46.39
CA GLU A 523 4.27 3.86 -45.60
C GLU A 523 3.70 4.42 -44.28
N VAL A 524 4.44 5.27 -43.56
CA VAL A 524 3.93 5.96 -42.36
C VAL A 524 2.73 6.85 -42.67
N ARG A 525 2.67 7.44 -43.87
CA ARG A 525 1.56 8.31 -44.31
C ARG A 525 0.34 7.55 -44.79
N TYR A 526 0.41 6.24 -44.96
CA TYR A 526 -0.71 5.42 -45.42
C TYR A 526 -1.86 5.45 -44.39
N PRO A 527 -3.14 5.51 -44.82
CA PRO A 527 -4.27 5.49 -43.89
C PRO A 527 -4.28 4.23 -43.01
N MET A 528 -4.69 4.38 -41.76
CA MET A 528 -4.79 3.26 -40.82
C MET A 528 -6.08 2.47 -41.06
N ASP A 529 -5.98 1.15 -41.21
CA ASP A 529 -7.17 0.29 -41.21
C ASP A 529 -7.71 0.14 -39.78
N PHE A 530 -8.94 0.60 -39.57
CA PHE A 530 -9.65 0.48 -38.31
C PHE A 530 -11.11 0.12 -38.55
N LEU A 531 -11.51 -1.08 -38.11
CA LEU A 531 -12.87 -1.62 -38.29
C LEU A 531 -13.32 -1.66 -39.76
N GLY A 532 -12.40 -1.91 -40.70
CA GLY A 532 -12.68 -1.92 -42.14
C GLY A 532 -12.78 -0.54 -42.79
N MET A 533 -12.48 0.53 -42.04
CA MET A 533 -12.39 1.90 -42.55
C MET A 533 -10.93 2.30 -42.71
N GLN A 534 -10.64 3.06 -43.77
CA GLN A 534 -9.34 3.70 -43.97
C GLN A 534 -9.34 5.07 -43.28
N VAL A 535 -8.62 5.21 -42.17
CA VAL A 535 -8.57 6.43 -41.35
C VAL A 535 -7.29 7.22 -41.67
N PRO A 536 -7.37 8.35 -42.39
CA PRO A 536 -6.20 9.14 -42.73
C PRO A 536 -5.75 10.00 -41.54
N LEU A 537 -4.63 9.64 -40.90
CA LEU A 537 -4.05 10.42 -39.80
C LEU A 537 -3.25 11.65 -40.26
N ALA A 538 -2.86 11.68 -41.54
CA ALA A 538 -2.07 12.76 -42.16
C ALA A 538 -0.81 13.15 -41.36
N PRO A 539 0.13 12.21 -41.14
CA PRO A 539 1.36 12.52 -40.41
C PRO A 539 2.22 13.53 -41.17
N GLN A 540 2.72 14.53 -40.44
CA GLN A 540 3.72 15.50 -40.89
C GLN A 540 5.03 15.26 -40.15
N LEU A 541 6.14 15.33 -40.88
CA LEU A 541 7.45 15.04 -40.36
C LEU A 541 8.35 16.28 -40.34
N GLY A 542 9.02 16.50 -39.23
CA GLY A 542 10.03 17.54 -39.08
C GLY A 542 11.38 16.96 -38.72
N VAL A 543 12.44 17.42 -39.39
CA VAL A 543 13.79 16.89 -39.22
C VAL A 543 14.76 17.98 -38.77
N ALA A 544 15.50 17.72 -37.70
CA ALA A 544 16.68 18.47 -37.31
C ALA A 544 17.93 17.57 -37.33
N PHE A 545 19.09 18.14 -37.64
CA PHE A 545 20.35 17.39 -37.71
C PHE A 545 21.28 17.81 -36.58
N TYR A 546 21.84 16.84 -35.87
CA TYR A 546 23.01 17.06 -35.04
C TYR A 546 24.28 16.86 -35.87
N PRO A 547 25.31 17.73 -35.75
CA PRO A 547 25.37 18.92 -34.89
C PRO A 547 24.82 20.21 -35.53
N ASP A 548 24.46 20.18 -36.82
CA ASP A 548 24.12 21.36 -37.64
C ASP A 548 23.05 22.28 -37.01
N HIS A 549 22.06 21.68 -36.36
CA HIS A 549 20.87 22.33 -35.82
C HIS A 549 20.84 22.27 -34.29
N GLY A 550 21.95 22.05 -33.58
CA GLY A 550 22.00 22.12 -32.12
C GLY A 550 22.97 21.13 -31.49
N ALA A 551 23.32 21.36 -30.22
CA ALA A 551 24.29 20.56 -29.47
C ALA A 551 23.67 19.83 -28.25
N ASP A 552 22.38 20.00 -27.99
CA ASP A 552 21.65 19.37 -26.90
C ASP A 552 20.30 18.81 -27.38
N ALA A 553 19.79 17.80 -26.69
CA ALA A 553 18.57 17.10 -27.06
C ALA A 553 17.36 18.04 -27.15
N SER A 554 17.22 18.98 -26.20
CA SER A 554 16.06 19.86 -26.12
C SER A 554 15.99 20.82 -27.31
N THR A 555 17.13 21.41 -27.70
CA THR A 555 17.23 22.30 -28.86
C THR A 555 16.94 21.56 -30.16
N LEU A 556 17.47 20.34 -30.32
CA LEU A 556 17.28 19.54 -31.52
C LEU A 556 15.82 19.10 -31.68
N ILE A 557 15.17 18.63 -30.61
CA ILE A 557 13.74 18.28 -30.62
C ILE A 557 12.90 19.50 -30.97
N ARG A 558 13.14 20.65 -30.32
CA ARG A 558 12.41 21.89 -30.59
C ARG A 558 12.50 22.29 -32.07
N ARG A 559 13.69 22.21 -32.66
CA ARG A 559 13.90 22.57 -34.07
C ARG A 559 13.27 21.56 -35.03
N ALA A 560 13.22 20.27 -34.67
CA ALA A 560 12.47 19.28 -35.42
C ALA A 560 10.96 19.58 -35.37
N VAL A 561 10.41 19.97 -34.23
CA VAL A 561 9.01 20.41 -34.10
C VAL A 561 8.73 21.67 -34.95
N ILE A 562 9.62 22.66 -34.94
CA ILE A 562 9.47 23.86 -35.78
C ILE A 562 9.45 23.49 -37.27
N ALA A 563 10.29 22.54 -37.70
CA ALA A 563 10.28 22.06 -39.07
C ALA A 563 8.96 21.35 -39.42
N GLU A 564 8.45 20.51 -38.51
CA GLU A 564 7.18 19.81 -38.66
C GLU A 564 6.01 20.78 -38.88
N GLY A 565 5.94 21.90 -38.15
CA GLY A 565 4.87 22.90 -38.30
C GLY A 565 4.94 23.78 -39.56
N SER A 566 5.93 23.60 -40.43
CA SER A 566 6.14 24.47 -41.61
C SER A 566 5.23 24.14 -42.80
N GLU A 567 4.96 25.13 -43.66
CA GLU A 567 4.16 24.92 -44.89
C GLU A 567 4.69 23.79 -45.76
N ARG A 568 6.02 23.62 -45.85
CA ARG A 568 6.62 22.52 -46.61
C ARG A 568 6.25 21.15 -46.05
N ALA A 569 6.15 21.02 -44.73
CA ALA A 569 5.72 19.77 -44.12
C ALA A 569 4.24 19.51 -44.44
N ARG A 570 3.40 20.56 -44.52
CA ARG A 570 2.00 20.45 -44.98
C ARG A 570 1.91 20.00 -46.43
N ASP A 571 2.70 20.58 -47.32
CA ASP A 571 2.66 20.28 -48.75
C ASP A 571 3.27 18.91 -49.08
N ARG A 572 4.42 18.58 -48.47
CA ARG A 572 5.25 17.41 -48.86
C ARG A 572 5.20 16.26 -47.85
N GLY A 573 4.59 16.47 -46.69
CA GLY A 573 4.60 15.52 -45.57
C GLY A 573 5.92 15.50 -44.77
N ILE A 574 6.98 16.17 -45.23
CA ILE A 574 8.27 16.26 -44.54
C ILE A 574 8.94 17.62 -44.76
N ALA A 575 9.54 18.18 -43.72
CA ALA A 575 10.40 19.34 -43.81
C ALA A 575 11.65 19.23 -42.95
N TYR A 576 12.71 19.90 -43.40
CA TYR A 576 13.97 20.02 -42.69
C TYR A 576 14.06 21.42 -42.09
N TYR A 577 14.52 21.51 -40.83
CA TYR A 577 14.72 22.78 -40.16
C TYR A 577 15.70 23.67 -40.95
N LYS A 578 15.36 24.96 -41.07
CA LYS A 578 16.23 25.99 -41.64
C LYS A 578 16.17 27.24 -40.76
N PRO A 579 17.31 27.75 -40.25
CA PRO A 579 17.35 28.92 -39.37
C PRO A 579 16.65 30.17 -39.94
N ALA A 580 16.76 30.41 -41.25
CA ALA A 580 16.16 31.57 -41.92
C ALA A 580 14.62 31.57 -41.97
N ARG A 581 13.96 30.55 -41.42
CA ARG A 581 12.50 30.36 -41.44
C ARG A 581 11.91 30.08 -40.06
N ASP A 582 12.67 30.36 -39.01
CA ASP A 582 12.21 30.16 -37.64
C ASP A 582 11.18 31.24 -37.27
N SER A 583 9.90 30.90 -37.39
CA SER A 583 8.78 31.79 -37.09
C SER A 583 8.58 32.04 -35.59
N TYR A 584 9.38 31.40 -34.72
CA TYR A 584 9.27 31.47 -33.26
C TYR A 584 10.54 32.07 -32.63
N SER A 585 11.02 33.20 -33.17
CA SER A 585 12.12 33.97 -32.58
C SER A 585 11.64 34.88 -31.43
N ALA A 586 12.55 35.19 -30.49
CA ALA A 586 12.31 36.18 -29.45
C ALA A 586 11.89 37.54 -30.04
N ASP A 587 12.46 37.91 -31.20
CA ASP A 587 12.18 39.16 -31.90
C ASP A 587 10.71 39.28 -32.33
N ARG A 588 10.05 38.17 -32.70
CA ARG A 588 8.62 38.17 -33.07
C ARG A 588 7.73 38.40 -31.84
N LEU A 589 8.09 37.84 -30.68
CA LEU A 589 7.37 38.10 -29.42
C LEU A 589 7.48 39.57 -29.01
N THR A 590 8.67 40.16 -29.16
CA THR A 590 8.90 41.60 -28.99
C THR A 590 8.00 42.40 -29.94
N MET A 591 7.96 42.02 -31.22
CA MET A 591 7.15 42.70 -32.24
C MET A 591 5.64 42.65 -31.95
N VAL A 592 5.12 41.55 -31.41
CA VAL A 592 3.70 41.45 -30.98
C VAL A 592 3.42 42.42 -29.82
N SER A 593 4.34 42.52 -28.86
CA SER A 593 4.23 43.47 -27.74
C SER A 593 4.29 44.92 -28.22
N GLU A 594 5.21 45.23 -29.12
CA GLU A 594 5.35 46.55 -29.75
C GLU A 594 4.09 46.92 -30.54
N LEU A 595 3.50 45.97 -31.30
CA LEU A 595 2.30 46.23 -32.09
C LEU A 595 1.09 46.55 -31.21
N ARG A 596 0.90 45.78 -30.12
CA ARG A 596 -0.15 46.08 -29.14
C ARG A 596 0.03 47.47 -28.56
N HIS A 597 1.26 47.83 -28.16
CA HIS A 597 1.57 49.15 -27.63
C HIS A 597 1.28 50.26 -28.66
N ALA A 598 1.65 50.05 -29.93
CA ALA A 598 1.39 50.99 -31.02
C ALA A 598 -0.10 51.21 -31.28
N ILE A 599 -0.92 50.14 -31.24
CA ILE A 599 -2.39 50.25 -31.36
C ILE A 599 -2.97 51.09 -30.21
N ASP A 600 -2.54 50.83 -28.98
CA ASP A 600 -3.08 51.50 -27.79
C ASP A 600 -2.64 52.98 -27.66
N ASN A 601 -1.58 53.38 -28.37
CA ASN A 601 -0.93 54.70 -28.21
C ASN A 601 -0.80 55.48 -29.53
N ASN A 602 -1.61 55.16 -30.55
CA ASN A 602 -1.59 55.82 -31.86
C ASN A 602 -0.19 55.87 -32.53
N GLY A 603 0.58 54.80 -32.39
CA GLY A 603 1.90 54.63 -33.03
C GLY A 603 1.84 54.13 -34.48
N LEU A 604 0.63 53.95 -35.02
CA LEU A 604 0.36 53.53 -36.40
C LEU A 604 -0.11 54.73 -37.23
N ALA A 605 -0.01 54.65 -38.55
CA ALA A 605 -0.51 55.68 -39.47
C ALA A 605 -1.22 55.07 -40.68
N LEU A 606 -2.19 55.79 -41.24
CA LEU A 606 -2.80 55.47 -42.53
C LEU A 606 -2.23 56.37 -43.62
N TYR A 607 -1.82 55.77 -44.74
CA TYR A 607 -1.41 56.46 -45.95
C TYR A 607 -2.51 56.31 -46.98
N LEU A 608 -2.78 57.35 -47.76
CA LEU A 608 -3.81 57.35 -48.79
C LEU A 608 -3.21 57.06 -50.16
N GLN A 609 -3.90 56.25 -50.96
CA GLN A 609 -3.61 56.09 -52.38
C GLN A 609 -4.86 56.47 -53.20
N PRO A 610 -4.75 57.37 -54.19
CA PRO A 610 -5.92 57.86 -54.92
C PRO A 610 -6.42 56.86 -55.96
N LYS A 611 -7.74 56.84 -56.16
CA LYS A 611 -8.45 56.17 -57.26
C LYS A 611 -8.94 57.24 -58.24
N LEU A 612 -8.51 57.16 -59.50
CA LEU A 612 -8.90 58.09 -60.56
C LEU A 612 -10.01 57.47 -61.41
N SER A 613 -11.10 58.22 -61.65
CA SER A 613 -12.11 57.83 -62.62
C SER A 613 -11.68 58.17 -64.05
N LEU A 614 -11.69 57.17 -64.93
CA LEU A 614 -11.35 57.36 -66.34
C LEU A 614 -12.45 58.11 -67.11
N LYS A 615 -13.69 58.04 -66.63
CA LYS A 615 -14.83 58.70 -67.27
C LYS A 615 -14.85 60.21 -67.03
N SER A 616 -14.58 60.65 -65.80
CA SER A 616 -14.60 62.06 -65.42
C SER A 616 -13.22 62.70 -65.43
N GLY A 617 -12.15 61.90 -65.35
CA GLY A 617 -10.78 62.39 -65.12
C GLY A 617 -10.53 62.85 -63.68
N THR A 618 -11.42 62.53 -62.74
CA THR A 618 -11.42 63.09 -61.38
C THR A 618 -11.10 62.03 -60.34
N ILE A 619 -10.57 62.43 -59.19
CA ILE A 619 -10.37 61.50 -58.06
C ILE A 619 -11.73 61.15 -57.47
N ASP A 620 -12.02 59.84 -57.42
CA ASP A 620 -13.30 59.28 -56.95
C ASP A 620 -13.22 58.85 -55.48
N GLY A 621 -12.04 58.39 -55.05
CA GLY A 621 -11.81 57.95 -53.69
C GLY A 621 -10.34 57.69 -53.39
N PHE A 622 -10.09 57.20 -52.19
CA PHE A 622 -8.75 56.78 -51.76
C PHE A 622 -8.80 55.39 -51.13
N GLU A 623 -7.73 54.62 -51.26
CA GLU A 623 -7.49 53.45 -50.42
C GLU A 623 -6.62 53.83 -49.22
N ALA A 624 -7.03 53.43 -48.01
CA ALA A 624 -6.27 53.62 -46.79
C ALA A 624 -5.37 52.41 -46.53
N LEU A 625 -4.07 52.66 -46.59
CA LEU A 625 -3.03 51.65 -46.45
C LEU A 625 -2.25 51.87 -45.15
N MET A 626 -2.30 50.87 -44.28
CA MET A 626 -1.65 50.94 -42.97
C MET A 626 -0.13 50.97 -43.07
N ARG A 627 0.49 51.80 -42.23
CA ARG A 627 1.94 51.92 -42.03
C ARG A 627 2.25 51.95 -40.53
N TRP A 628 3.44 51.47 -40.18
CA TRP A 628 3.96 51.56 -38.81
C TRP A 628 5.20 52.47 -38.79
N PRO A 629 5.00 53.79 -38.78
CA PRO A 629 6.10 54.74 -38.74
C PRO A 629 6.86 54.63 -37.41
N GLY A 630 8.16 54.92 -37.42
CA GLY A 630 8.97 55.00 -36.19
C GLY A 630 9.74 53.74 -35.79
N ARG A 631 9.73 52.66 -36.59
CA ARG A 631 10.64 51.52 -36.40
C ARG A 631 11.97 51.72 -37.16
N GLU A 632 13.07 51.20 -36.61
CA GLU A 632 14.39 51.24 -37.26
C GLU A 632 14.42 50.48 -38.59
N GLN A 633 13.63 49.40 -38.69
CA GLN A 633 13.41 48.64 -39.93
C GLN A 633 11.94 48.77 -40.36
N PRO A 634 11.65 49.28 -41.57
CA PRO A 634 10.27 49.37 -42.07
C PRO A 634 9.63 47.98 -42.17
N VAL A 635 8.48 47.80 -41.54
CA VAL A 635 7.67 46.58 -41.67
C VAL A 635 6.71 46.76 -42.84
N ARG A 636 6.64 45.75 -43.71
CA ARG A 636 5.70 45.77 -44.84
C ARG A 636 4.27 45.53 -44.34
N ALA A 637 3.27 46.04 -45.05
CA ALA A 637 1.87 45.95 -44.62
C ALA A 637 1.37 44.49 -44.54
N ASP A 638 1.79 43.64 -45.47
CA ASP A 638 1.52 42.19 -45.49
C ASP A 638 2.07 41.49 -44.24
N GLU A 639 3.31 41.80 -43.86
CA GLU A 639 3.95 41.26 -42.66
C GLU A 639 3.24 41.72 -41.36
N LEU A 640 2.81 42.98 -41.32
CA LEU A 640 2.09 43.56 -40.20
C LEU A 640 0.72 42.91 -39.98
N ILE A 641 -0.04 42.72 -41.07
CA ILE A 641 -1.34 42.04 -41.03
C ILE A 641 -1.17 40.58 -40.60
N ALA A 642 -0.22 39.85 -41.20
CA ALA A 642 0.06 38.46 -40.84
C ALA A 642 0.45 38.30 -39.37
N LEU A 643 1.23 39.24 -38.82
CA LEU A 643 1.56 39.28 -37.40
C LEU A 643 0.32 39.47 -36.53
N ALA A 644 -0.54 40.44 -36.88
CA ALA A 644 -1.74 40.76 -36.14
C ALA A 644 -2.76 39.61 -36.14
N GLU A 645 -2.90 38.90 -37.26
CA GLU A 645 -3.78 37.73 -37.37
C GLU A 645 -3.30 36.57 -36.49
N GLN A 646 -2.02 36.24 -36.57
CA GLN A 646 -1.44 35.13 -35.81
C GLN A 646 -1.41 35.40 -34.30
N SER A 647 -1.31 36.67 -33.89
CA SER A 647 -1.28 37.05 -32.47
C SER A 647 -2.66 37.43 -31.91
N GLY A 648 -3.73 37.37 -32.71
CA GLY A 648 -5.07 37.80 -32.32
C GLY A 648 -5.24 39.31 -32.12
N LEU A 649 -4.28 40.12 -32.58
CA LEU A 649 -4.34 41.59 -32.56
C LEU A 649 -5.09 42.19 -33.76
N ILE A 650 -5.49 41.37 -34.75
CA ILE A 650 -6.26 41.84 -35.90
C ILE A 650 -7.59 42.49 -35.49
N LYS A 651 -8.20 42.00 -34.41
CA LYS A 651 -9.46 42.52 -33.86
C LYS A 651 -9.36 43.99 -33.42
N PRO A 652 -8.46 44.36 -32.48
CA PRO A 652 -8.27 45.77 -32.10
C PRO A 652 -7.66 46.61 -33.22
N LEU A 653 -6.81 46.03 -34.07
CA LEU A 653 -6.19 46.74 -35.19
C LEU A 653 -7.22 47.26 -36.20
N THR A 654 -8.14 46.40 -36.66
CA THR A 654 -9.18 46.80 -37.61
C THR A 654 -10.10 47.88 -37.04
N ARG A 655 -10.38 47.85 -35.72
CA ARG A 655 -11.19 48.88 -35.06
C ARG A 655 -10.48 50.24 -35.05
N TRP A 656 -9.17 50.24 -34.78
CA TRP A 656 -8.33 51.44 -34.86
C TRP A 656 -8.30 52.00 -36.29
N VAL A 657 -8.05 51.14 -37.30
CA VAL A 657 -8.02 51.55 -38.72
C VAL A 657 -9.33 52.21 -39.14
N LEU A 658 -10.48 51.63 -38.75
CA LEU A 658 -11.79 52.18 -39.10
C LEU A 658 -12.05 53.55 -38.47
N GLN A 659 -11.62 53.76 -37.23
CA GLN A 659 -11.74 55.06 -36.55
C GLN A 659 -10.87 56.11 -37.25
N GLU A 660 -9.60 55.80 -37.48
CA GLU A 660 -8.65 56.70 -38.15
C GLU A 660 -9.10 57.04 -39.58
N ALA A 661 -9.62 56.07 -40.34
CA ALA A 661 -10.13 56.31 -41.69
C ALA A 661 -11.35 57.27 -41.69
N LEU A 662 -12.23 57.17 -40.69
CA LEU A 662 -13.36 58.09 -40.54
C LEU A 662 -12.92 59.50 -40.18
N GLU A 663 -11.98 59.64 -39.25
CA GLU A 663 -11.39 60.93 -38.88
C GLU A 663 -10.69 61.58 -40.08
N MET A 664 -9.91 60.80 -40.82
CA MET A 664 -9.23 61.23 -42.04
C MET A 664 -10.22 61.70 -43.12
N ARG A 665 -11.32 60.98 -43.32
CA ARG A 665 -12.39 61.42 -44.22
C ARG A 665 -13.05 62.71 -43.76
N GLY A 666 -13.20 62.90 -42.45
CA GLY A 666 -13.76 64.13 -41.88
C GLY A 666 -12.91 65.33 -42.25
N ARG A 667 -11.59 65.20 -42.08
CA ARG A 667 -10.60 66.21 -42.47
C ARG A 667 -10.61 66.49 -43.98
N LEU A 668 -10.74 65.47 -44.83
CA LEU A 668 -10.90 65.68 -46.28
C LEU A 668 -12.14 66.53 -46.60
N ARG A 669 -13.27 66.21 -45.96
CA ARG A 669 -14.53 66.94 -46.17
C ARG A 669 -14.45 68.39 -45.70
N ASP A 670 -13.82 68.64 -44.56
CA ASP A 670 -13.61 70.00 -44.03
C ASP A 670 -12.74 70.86 -44.98
N LEU A 671 -11.87 70.23 -45.77
CA LEU A 671 -11.07 70.87 -46.83
C LEU A 671 -11.82 71.00 -48.17
N GLY A 672 -13.08 70.55 -48.25
CA GLY A 672 -13.92 70.61 -49.44
C GLY A 672 -13.82 69.41 -50.38
N PHE A 673 -13.22 68.30 -49.94
CA PHE A 673 -13.10 67.07 -50.71
C PHE A 673 -14.17 66.04 -50.30
N GLU A 674 -15.19 65.86 -51.14
CA GLU A 674 -16.30 64.92 -50.93
C GLU A 674 -16.01 63.53 -51.54
N THR A 675 -14.95 62.87 -51.08
CA THR A 675 -14.50 61.56 -51.60
C THR A 675 -14.69 60.42 -50.60
N GLY A 676 -14.74 59.17 -51.10
CA GLY A 676 -14.75 57.97 -50.28
C GLY A 676 -13.36 57.53 -49.82
N ILE A 677 -13.30 56.73 -48.74
CA ILE A 677 -12.09 56.00 -48.32
C ILE A 677 -12.38 54.49 -48.26
N ALA A 678 -11.57 53.70 -48.94
CA ALA A 678 -11.63 52.24 -48.90
C ALA A 678 -10.66 51.68 -47.85
N VAL A 679 -11.10 50.65 -47.12
CA VAL A 679 -10.35 50.01 -46.03
C VAL A 679 -10.36 48.50 -46.20
N ASN A 680 -9.18 47.89 -46.15
CA ASN A 680 -9.00 46.45 -46.19
C ASN A 680 -9.49 45.76 -44.91
N ILE A 681 -10.27 44.70 -45.06
CA ILE A 681 -10.84 43.91 -43.95
C ILE A 681 -10.31 42.47 -43.99
N SER A 682 -9.71 42.04 -42.88
CA SER A 682 -9.21 40.68 -42.71
C SER A 682 -10.36 39.66 -42.62
N PRO A 683 -10.12 38.40 -43.06
CA PRO A 683 -11.15 37.35 -43.05
C PRO A 683 -11.52 36.96 -41.63
N ASN A 684 -10.58 37.10 -40.70
CA ASN A 684 -10.79 36.84 -39.28
C ASN A 684 -11.80 37.83 -38.68
N ASN A 685 -11.87 39.07 -39.17
CA ASN A 685 -12.87 40.04 -38.70
C ASN A 685 -14.28 39.67 -39.20
N LEU A 686 -14.42 39.14 -40.42
CA LEU A 686 -15.72 38.67 -40.94
C LEU A 686 -16.27 37.46 -40.17
N ARG A 687 -15.40 36.70 -39.51
CA ARG A 687 -15.79 35.58 -38.61
C ARG A 687 -16.17 36.06 -37.20
N GLU A 688 -15.88 37.30 -36.83
CA GLU A 688 -16.25 37.84 -35.52
C GLU A 688 -17.77 38.04 -35.44
N PRO A 689 -18.46 37.41 -34.47
CA PRO A 689 -19.91 37.57 -34.32
C PRO A 689 -20.36 39.02 -34.08
N ASP A 690 -19.49 39.84 -33.47
CA ASP A 690 -19.77 41.22 -33.09
C ASP A 690 -19.32 42.27 -34.12
N PHE A 691 -18.63 41.89 -35.19
CA PHE A 691 -18.02 42.85 -36.12
C PHE A 691 -19.07 43.70 -36.85
N ALA A 692 -20.08 43.08 -37.47
CA ALA A 692 -21.14 43.82 -38.16
C ALA A 692 -21.88 44.80 -37.22
N VAL A 693 -22.15 44.37 -35.98
CA VAL A 693 -22.78 45.21 -34.95
C VAL A 693 -21.87 46.36 -34.53
N PHE A 694 -20.57 46.12 -34.38
CA PHE A 694 -19.58 47.15 -34.08
C PHE A 694 -19.55 48.22 -35.17
N VAL A 695 -19.47 47.81 -36.44
CA VAL A 695 -19.41 48.73 -37.57
C VAL A 695 -20.71 49.55 -37.68
N GLN A 696 -21.88 48.93 -37.50
CA GLN A 696 -23.17 49.63 -37.47
C GLN A 696 -23.20 50.73 -36.40
N ARG A 697 -22.72 50.45 -35.18
CA ARG A 697 -22.62 51.44 -34.10
C ARG A 697 -21.60 52.53 -34.40
N LEU A 698 -20.49 52.18 -35.05
CA LEU A 698 -19.47 53.14 -35.45
C LEU A 698 -20.03 54.12 -36.49
N MET A 699 -20.72 53.61 -37.53
CA MET A 699 -21.37 54.45 -38.55
C MET A 699 -22.50 55.31 -37.97
N GLN A 700 -23.27 54.79 -36.99
CA GLN A 700 -24.21 55.61 -36.22
C GLN A 700 -23.52 56.71 -35.41
N SER A 701 -22.28 56.54 -34.98
CA SER A 701 -21.55 57.62 -34.29
C SER A 701 -21.05 58.68 -35.29
N TYR A 702 -20.91 58.31 -36.56
CA TYR A 702 -20.37 59.11 -37.65
C TYR A 702 -21.37 59.23 -38.83
N HIS A 703 -22.63 59.60 -38.56
CA HIS A 703 -23.71 59.62 -39.57
C HIS A 703 -23.36 60.32 -40.90
N SER A 704 -22.53 61.36 -40.82
CA SER A 704 -22.07 62.15 -41.98
C SER A 704 -21.09 61.40 -42.91
N HIS A 705 -20.78 60.14 -42.60
CA HIS A 705 -19.92 59.24 -43.38
C HIS A 705 -20.65 58.03 -43.97
N THR A 706 -21.98 57.98 -43.86
CA THR A 706 -22.79 56.91 -44.47
C THR A 706 -22.52 56.85 -45.98
N GLY A 707 -22.16 55.67 -46.50
CA GLY A 707 -21.80 55.48 -47.91
C GLY A 707 -20.42 56.03 -48.32
N GLY A 708 -19.67 56.63 -47.39
CA GLY A 708 -18.37 57.23 -47.65
C GLY A 708 -17.15 56.37 -47.26
N ILE A 709 -17.37 55.20 -46.67
CA ILE A 709 -16.33 54.21 -46.36
C ILE A 709 -16.66 52.89 -47.05
N THR A 710 -15.75 52.42 -47.90
CA THR A 710 -15.87 51.15 -48.64
C THR A 710 -15.03 50.08 -47.97
N PHE A 711 -15.55 48.87 -47.82
CA PHE A 711 -14.78 47.75 -47.26
C PHE A 711 -14.25 46.85 -48.38
N GLU A 712 -12.93 46.68 -48.42
CA GLU A 712 -12.22 45.82 -49.36
C GLU A 712 -11.99 44.45 -48.72
N VAL A 713 -12.38 43.39 -49.44
CA VAL A 713 -12.21 42.00 -49.00
C VAL A 713 -11.65 41.19 -50.15
N THR A 714 -10.52 40.52 -49.93
CA THR A 714 -9.89 39.67 -50.96
C THR A 714 -10.76 38.47 -51.34
N GLU A 715 -10.69 38.03 -52.60
CA GLU A 715 -11.40 36.87 -53.13
C GLU A 715 -11.14 35.56 -52.33
N THR A 716 -9.87 35.24 -52.09
CA THR A 716 -9.44 33.99 -51.43
C THR A 716 -9.98 33.86 -50.00
N SER A 717 -10.09 34.98 -49.31
CA SER A 717 -10.58 35.08 -47.94
C SER A 717 -12.03 34.68 -47.79
N MET A 718 -12.84 34.99 -48.80
CA MET A 718 -14.25 34.63 -48.84
C MET A 718 -14.44 33.12 -49.08
N MET A 719 -13.52 32.49 -49.81
CA MET A 719 -13.58 31.07 -50.15
C MET A 719 -13.24 30.13 -48.99
N GLN A 720 -12.57 30.61 -47.93
CA GLN A 720 -12.22 29.79 -46.77
C GLN A 720 -13.43 29.41 -45.90
N ASP A 721 -14.42 30.31 -45.77
CA ASP A 721 -15.68 30.07 -45.06
C ASP A 721 -16.82 30.85 -45.74
N PRO A 722 -17.36 30.34 -46.86
CA PRO A 722 -18.28 31.08 -47.71
C PRO A 722 -19.60 31.46 -47.04
N LEU A 723 -20.12 30.60 -46.16
CA LEU A 723 -21.43 30.78 -45.53
C LEU A 723 -21.41 31.88 -44.47
N ASN A 724 -20.38 31.92 -43.62
CA ASN A 724 -20.28 32.95 -42.58
C ASN A 724 -19.86 34.30 -43.17
N SER A 725 -18.93 34.30 -44.14
CA SER A 725 -18.51 35.52 -44.83
C SER A 725 -19.68 36.18 -45.56
N LEU A 726 -20.51 35.40 -46.29
CA LEU A 726 -21.71 35.93 -46.94
C LEU A 726 -22.72 36.53 -45.95
N LYS A 727 -22.92 35.92 -44.78
CA LYS A 727 -23.82 36.49 -43.75
C LYS A 727 -23.31 37.83 -43.23
N ALA A 728 -22.02 37.93 -42.93
CA ALA A 728 -21.40 39.17 -42.45
C ALA A 728 -21.48 40.27 -43.52
N LEU A 729 -21.13 39.96 -44.77
CA LEU A 729 -21.20 40.91 -45.88
C LEU A 729 -22.62 41.40 -46.16
N ASN A 730 -23.62 40.50 -46.15
CA ASN A 730 -25.02 40.91 -46.31
C ASN A 730 -25.48 41.83 -45.16
N SER A 731 -25.02 41.58 -43.93
CA SER A 731 -25.33 42.44 -42.79
C SER A 731 -24.68 43.83 -42.89
N LEU A 732 -23.49 43.93 -43.46
CA LEU A 732 -22.78 45.19 -43.69
C LEU A 732 -23.41 45.96 -44.85
N HIS A 733 -23.73 45.27 -45.95
CA HIS A 733 -24.43 45.84 -47.09
C HIS A 733 -25.82 46.38 -46.70
N ALA A 734 -26.60 45.62 -45.91
CA ALA A 734 -27.88 46.07 -45.39
C ALA A 734 -27.78 47.30 -44.46
N ALA A 735 -26.59 47.56 -43.89
CA ALA A 735 -26.29 48.76 -43.12
C ALA A 735 -25.86 49.95 -43.99
N GLY A 736 -25.87 49.81 -45.32
CA GLY A 736 -25.51 50.87 -46.26
C GLY A 736 -24.01 51.05 -46.47
N ILE A 737 -23.20 50.02 -46.20
CA ILE A 737 -21.74 50.04 -46.37
C ILE A 737 -21.38 49.41 -47.73
N PRO A 738 -20.76 50.17 -48.64
CA PRO A 738 -20.26 49.64 -49.90
C PRO A 738 -19.19 48.57 -49.67
N ILE A 739 -19.25 47.49 -50.46
CA ILE A 739 -18.30 46.37 -50.39
C ILE A 739 -17.58 46.29 -51.74
N SER A 740 -16.25 46.19 -51.68
CA SER A 740 -15.37 45.99 -52.81
C SER A 740 -14.65 44.65 -52.69
N ILE A 741 -14.55 43.91 -53.79
CA ILE A 741 -13.83 42.63 -53.83
C ILE A 741 -12.42 42.88 -54.37
N ASP A 742 -11.42 42.51 -53.58
CA ASP A 742 -10.00 42.74 -53.86
C ASP A 742 -9.29 41.49 -54.42
N ASP A 743 -8.14 41.69 -55.07
CA ASP A 743 -7.31 40.65 -55.71
C ASP A 743 -8.06 39.73 -56.69
N PHE A 744 -9.06 40.25 -57.41
CA PHE A 744 -9.91 39.44 -58.28
C PHE A 744 -9.13 38.88 -59.47
N GLY A 745 -9.20 37.55 -59.65
CA GLY A 745 -8.55 36.83 -60.76
C GLY A 745 -7.24 36.12 -60.40
N SER A 746 -6.81 36.20 -59.13
CA SER A 746 -5.69 35.44 -58.57
C SER A 746 -6.08 34.00 -58.13
N GLY A 747 -7.38 33.68 -58.08
CA GLY A 747 -7.94 32.41 -57.57
C GLY A 747 -9.01 31.73 -58.46
N TYR A 748 -9.54 30.59 -57.99
CA TYR A 748 -10.59 29.82 -58.67
C TYR A 748 -11.98 30.17 -58.14
N SER A 749 -12.55 31.33 -58.50
CA SER A 749 -13.95 31.64 -58.22
C SER A 749 -14.92 31.02 -59.23
N SER A 750 -16.02 30.45 -58.73
CA SER A 750 -17.16 30.08 -59.58
C SER A 750 -17.97 31.34 -59.90
N LEU A 751 -18.31 31.57 -61.18
CA LEU A 751 -19.24 32.61 -61.62
C LEU A 751 -20.56 32.62 -60.84
N SER A 752 -21.01 31.44 -60.38
CA SER A 752 -22.21 31.30 -59.56
C SER A 752 -22.10 31.96 -58.19
N TYR A 753 -20.88 32.07 -57.65
CA TYR A 753 -20.60 32.64 -56.33
C TYR A 753 -20.51 34.16 -56.40
N ILE A 754 -19.84 34.70 -57.42
CA ILE A 754 -19.72 36.15 -57.66
C ILE A 754 -21.11 36.80 -57.74
N LYS A 755 -22.05 36.18 -58.47
CA LYS A 755 -23.44 36.66 -58.58
C LYS A 755 -24.16 36.82 -57.22
N GLN A 756 -23.75 36.11 -56.18
CA GLN A 756 -24.40 36.14 -54.85
C GLN A 756 -23.78 37.19 -53.92
N LEU A 757 -22.69 37.86 -54.33
CA LEU A 757 -21.98 38.80 -53.48
C LEU A 757 -22.69 40.16 -53.46
N PRO A 758 -22.94 40.74 -52.27
CA PRO A 758 -23.49 42.09 -52.15
C PRO A 758 -22.39 43.15 -52.34
N ALA A 759 -21.60 43.02 -53.40
CA ALA A 759 -20.52 43.93 -53.77
C ALA A 759 -21.02 45.04 -54.71
N SER A 760 -20.37 46.20 -54.66
CA SER A 760 -20.59 47.32 -55.57
C SER A 760 -19.39 47.57 -56.50
N GLU A 761 -18.22 47.07 -56.10
CA GLU A 761 -16.94 47.29 -56.77
C GLU A 761 -16.13 45.99 -56.84
N ILE A 762 -15.39 45.78 -57.93
CA ILE A 762 -14.43 44.69 -58.11
C ILE A 762 -13.08 45.30 -58.53
N LYS A 763 -12.01 44.92 -57.82
CA LYS A 763 -10.63 45.34 -58.08
C LYS A 763 -9.89 44.20 -58.78
N ILE A 764 -9.43 44.46 -60.00
CA ILE A 764 -8.65 43.51 -60.80
C ILE A 764 -7.20 43.54 -60.31
N ASP A 765 -6.70 42.38 -59.89
CA ASP A 765 -5.37 42.23 -59.31
C ASP A 765 -4.26 42.73 -60.25
N ARG A 766 -3.23 43.36 -59.65
CA ARG A 766 -2.06 43.88 -60.36
C ARG A 766 -1.39 42.86 -61.28
N SER A 767 -1.37 41.57 -60.95
CA SER A 767 -0.75 40.53 -61.77
C SER A 767 -1.40 40.36 -63.14
N LEU A 768 -2.68 40.72 -63.29
CA LEU A 768 -3.39 40.73 -64.57
C LEU A 768 -3.20 42.04 -65.35
N ILE A 769 -2.84 43.12 -64.66
CA ILE A 769 -2.65 44.46 -65.25
C ILE A 769 -1.21 44.69 -65.72
N SER A 770 -0.21 44.14 -65.00
CA SER A 770 1.21 44.48 -65.17
C SER A 770 1.79 44.15 -66.56
N ASP A 771 1.24 43.15 -67.26
CA ASP A 771 1.73 42.67 -68.57
C ASP A 771 0.82 43.08 -69.77
N LEU A 772 -0.19 43.94 -69.54
CA LEU A 772 -1.20 44.32 -70.54
C LEU A 772 -0.61 44.89 -71.84
N SER A 773 0.48 45.64 -71.73
CA SER A 773 1.14 46.28 -72.87
C SER A 773 1.87 45.27 -73.76
N ASP A 774 2.34 44.14 -73.20
CA ASP A 774 3.26 43.21 -73.89
C ASP A 774 2.58 41.92 -74.38
N ARG A 775 1.42 41.53 -73.83
CA ARG A 775 0.77 40.23 -74.10
C ARG A 775 -0.68 40.37 -74.55
N GLU A 776 -0.96 39.96 -75.79
CA GLU A 776 -2.33 39.99 -76.36
C GLU A 776 -3.32 39.12 -75.57
N GLN A 777 -2.86 38.00 -75.02
CA GLN A 777 -3.71 37.08 -74.25
C GLN A 777 -4.22 37.69 -72.94
N ASP A 778 -3.41 38.52 -72.27
CA ASP A 778 -3.80 39.19 -71.03
C ASP A 778 -4.83 40.30 -71.30
N ARG A 779 -4.72 40.97 -72.46
CA ARG A 779 -5.73 41.96 -72.91
C ARG A 779 -7.11 41.33 -73.09
N VAL A 780 -7.17 40.11 -73.64
CA VAL A 780 -8.45 39.39 -73.82
C VAL A 780 -9.05 39.02 -72.46
N ILE A 781 -8.22 38.53 -71.52
CA ILE A 781 -8.67 38.16 -70.17
C ILE A 781 -9.21 39.39 -69.45
N VAL A 782 -8.46 40.49 -69.39
CA VAL A 782 -8.86 41.71 -68.69
C VAL A 782 -10.12 42.33 -69.32
N ARG A 783 -10.22 42.41 -70.65
CA ARG A 783 -11.45 42.89 -71.31
C ARG A 783 -12.66 42.02 -70.99
N THR A 784 -12.52 40.70 -71.04
CA THR A 784 -13.61 39.77 -70.72
C THR A 784 -14.05 39.92 -69.26
N THR A 785 -13.10 40.13 -68.35
CA THR A 785 -13.37 40.38 -66.93
C THR A 785 -14.14 41.69 -66.73
N ILE A 786 -13.73 42.77 -67.40
CA ILE A 786 -14.43 44.08 -67.35
C ILE A 786 -15.88 43.92 -67.84
N ASP A 787 -16.07 43.36 -69.04
CA ASP A 787 -17.40 43.16 -69.64
C ASP A 787 -18.33 42.32 -68.75
N MET A 788 -17.77 41.28 -68.12
CA MET A 788 -18.49 40.42 -67.17
C MET A 788 -18.91 41.20 -65.92
N CYS A 789 -18.00 41.97 -65.33
CA CYS A 789 -18.28 42.75 -64.12
C CYS A 789 -19.37 43.79 -64.37
N HIS A 790 -19.31 44.49 -65.51
CA HIS A 790 -20.35 45.43 -65.93
C HIS A 790 -21.69 44.75 -66.16
N SER A 791 -21.71 43.57 -66.77
CA SER A 791 -22.93 42.78 -66.97
C SER A 791 -23.59 42.34 -65.66
N LEU A 792 -22.81 42.25 -64.58
CA LEU A 792 -23.29 41.94 -63.23
C LEU A 792 -23.59 43.20 -62.40
N GLY A 793 -23.33 44.40 -62.94
CA GLY A 793 -23.61 45.68 -62.30
C GLY A 793 -22.53 46.19 -61.36
N TYR A 794 -21.30 45.67 -61.45
CA TYR A 794 -20.18 46.12 -60.62
C TYR A 794 -19.37 47.24 -61.29
N THR A 795 -18.85 48.15 -60.48
CA THR A 795 -17.80 49.11 -60.89
C THR A 795 -16.45 48.41 -60.89
N VAL A 796 -15.62 48.63 -61.91
CA VAL A 796 -14.33 47.94 -62.04
C VAL A 796 -13.16 48.89 -61.78
N VAL A 797 -12.29 48.51 -60.84
CA VAL A 797 -11.01 49.18 -60.56
C VAL A 797 -9.86 48.34 -61.10
N ALA A 798 -9.00 48.90 -61.94
CA ALA A 798 -7.75 48.25 -62.33
C ALA A 798 -6.61 48.67 -61.39
N GLU A 799 -5.98 47.69 -60.74
CA GLU A 799 -4.90 47.94 -59.78
C GLU A 799 -3.51 47.79 -60.39
N GLY A 800 -2.55 48.54 -59.82
CA GLY A 800 -1.15 48.44 -60.21
C GLY A 800 -0.84 49.05 -61.57
N VAL A 801 -1.60 50.08 -61.99
CA VAL A 801 -1.30 50.84 -63.22
C VAL A 801 -0.03 51.70 -62.99
N GLU A 802 1.05 51.39 -63.70
CA GLU A 802 2.36 52.04 -63.52
C GLU A 802 2.79 52.93 -64.70
N ASP A 803 2.14 52.80 -65.87
CA ASP A 803 2.54 53.51 -67.10
C ASP A 803 1.34 53.98 -67.96
N GLU A 804 1.60 54.98 -68.80
CA GLU A 804 0.60 55.62 -69.69
C GLU A 804 0.08 54.72 -70.82
N ALA A 805 0.84 53.69 -71.24
CA ALA A 805 0.38 52.78 -72.29
C ALA A 805 -0.71 51.84 -71.74
N THR A 806 -0.50 51.35 -70.52
CA THR A 806 -1.49 50.54 -69.78
C THR A 806 -2.75 51.35 -69.48
N LEU A 807 -2.63 52.63 -69.10
CA LEU A 807 -3.78 53.53 -68.92
C LEU A 807 -4.66 53.60 -70.18
N LYS A 808 -4.07 53.86 -71.35
CA LYS A 808 -4.82 53.98 -72.61
C LYS A 808 -5.54 52.69 -72.99
N LEU A 809 -4.89 51.54 -72.77
CA LEU A 809 -5.52 50.24 -73.03
C LEU A 809 -6.74 50.03 -72.13
N LEU A 810 -6.67 50.41 -70.85
CA LEU A 810 -7.79 50.32 -69.92
C LEU A 810 -8.93 51.28 -70.27
N GLU A 811 -8.63 52.49 -70.75
CA GLU A 811 -9.62 53.43 -71.29
C GLU A 811 -10.35 52.83 -72.52
N GLU A 812 -9.60 52.25 -73.46
CA GLU A 812 -10.16 51.58 -74.65
C GLU A 812 -11.00 50.35 -74.30
N MET A 813 -10.69 49.67 -73.21
CA MET A 813 -11.46 48.54 -72.68
C MET A 813 -12.67 48.95 -71.85
N GLY A 814 -12.86 50.25 -71.60
CA GLY A 814 -14.01 50.78 -70.86
C GLY A 814 -13.91 50.60 -69.34
N CYS A 815 -12.71 50.46 -68.77
CA CYS A 815 -12.52 50.39 -67.31
C CYS A 815 -13.02 51.67 -66.62
N ASP A 816 -13.59 51.56 -65.41
CA ASP A 816 -14.21 52.69 -64.72
C ASP A 816 -13.20 53.53 -63.92
N LEU A 817 -12.39 52.84 -63.11
CA LEU A 817 -11.45 53.43 -62.15
C LEU A 817 -10.07 52.81 -62.30
N ILE A 818 -9.02 53.59 -62.05
CA ILE A 818 -7.65 53.10 -61.96
C ILE A 818 -6.99 53.46 -60.63
N GLN A 819 -6.08 52.59 -60.20
CA GLN A 819 -5.22 52.81 -59.05
C GLN A 819 -3.82 52.27 -59.34
N GLY A 820 -2.78 53.04 -59.01
CA GLY A 820 -1.41 52.59 -59.22
C GLY A 820 -0.37 53.71 -59.09
N TYR A 821 0.89 53.35 -59.32
CA TYR A 821 2.01 54.28 -59.15
C TYR A 821 2.12 55.31 -60.27
N LEU A 822 1.38 55.15 -61.37
CA LEU A 822 1.21 56.20 -62.37
C LEU A 822 0.64 57.49 -61.76
N LEU A 823 -0.28 57.37 -60.80
CA LEU A 823 -0.86 58.52 -60.08
C LEU A 823 0.10 59.03 -59.01
N THR A 824 0.30 58.21 -57.98
CA THR A 824 1.27 58.41 -56.91
C THR A 824 1.39 57.12 -56.09
N ARG A 825 2.51 56.97 -55.38
CA ARG A 825 2.62 56.00 -54.29
C ARG A 825 1.70 56.41 -53.13
N PRO A 826 1.36 55.49 -52.20
CA PRO A 826 0.61 55.86 -51.01
C PRO A 826 1.35 56.96 -50.22
N LEU A 827 0.66 58.05 -49.90
CA LEU A 827 1.22 59.23 -49.21
C LEU A 827 0.59 59.42 -47.82
N PRO A 828 1.31 59.98 -46.84
CA PRO A 828 0.69 60.44 -45.61
C PRO A 828 -0.29 61.59 -45.91
N PHE A 829 -1.23 61.83 -45.00
CA PHE A 829 -2.34 62.78 -45.21
C PHE A 829 -1.89 64.15 -45.73
N ASP A 830 -0.95 64.82 -45.05
CA ASP A 830 -0.56 66.18 -45.41
C ASP A 830 0.12 66.25 -46.79
N GLU A 831 0.89 65.23 -47.16
CA GLU A 831 1.49 65.12 -48.51
C GLU A 831 0.43 64.83 -49.58
N MET A 832 -0.61 64.04 -49.25
CA MET A 832 -1.75 63.80 -50.15
C MET A 832 -2.51 65.10 -50.44
N ILE A 833 -2.74 65.95 -49.44
CA ILE A 833 -3.42 67.25 -49.65
C ILE A 833 -2.60 68.16 -50.58
N ASN A 834 -1.27 68.19 -50.42
CA ASN A 834 -0.39 68.95 -51.30
C ASN A 834 -0.46 68.40 -52.73
N TRP A 835 -0.39 67.07 -52.88
CA TRP A 835 -0.50 66.41 -54.18
C TRP A 835 -1.84 66.72 -54.87
N LEU A 836 -2.97 66.72 -54.14
CA LEU A 836 -4.28 67.10 -54.67
C LEU A 836 -4.34 68.57 -55.11
N SER A 837 -3.61 69.45 -54.44
CA SER A 837 -3.61 70.90 -54.71
C SER A 837 -2.76 71.28 -55.93
N ASP A 838 -1.73 70.50 -56.24
CA ASP A 838 -0.78 70.75 -57.35
C ASP A 838 -1.25 70.19 -58.71
N GLN A 839 -2.38 69.49 -58.75
CA GLN A 839 -2.90 68.85 -59.96
C GLN A 839 -3.55 69.87 -60.94
N PRO A 840 -3.15 69.91 -62.24
CA PRO A 840 -3.75 70.80 -63.23
C PRO A 840 -5.23 70.46 -63.47
N SER A 841 -6.01 71.47 -63.89
CA SER A 841 -7.49 71.57 -63.93
C SER A 841 -8.32 70.44 -64.57
N ARG A 842 -7.74 69.31 -65.00
CA ARG A 842 -8.44 68.10 -65.47
C ARG A 842 -8.77 67.09 -64.36
N SER A 843 -8.23 67.23 -63.16
CA SER A 843 -8.44 66.31 -62.02
C SER A 843 -9.13 66.98 -60.82
N ARG A 844 -10.20 67.76 -61.07
CA ARG A 844 -11.05 68.27 -59.98
C ARG A 844 -12.01 67.18 -59.53
N ILE A 845 -11.90 66.77 -58.28
CA ILE A 845 -12.74 65.80 -57.55
C ILE A 845 -14.22 65.81 -57.99
N SER A 846 -14.78 64.60 -58.12
CA SER A 846 -16.20 64.36 -58.39
C SER A 846 -17.06 65.17 -57.40
N ALA A 847 -17.85 66.12 -57.89
CA ALA A 847 -18.96 66.68 -57.13
C ALA A 847 -20.15 65.72 -57.31
N SER A 848 -20.59 65.09 -56.22
CA SER A 848 -21.76 64.22 -56.17
C SER A 848 -23.01 64.88 -56.73
#